data_AF-A0A9P8W2G5-F1
#
_entry.id   AF-A0A9P8W2G5-F1
#
_cell.length_a   1.000
_cell.length_b   1.000
_cell.length_c   1.000
_cell.angle_alpha   90.00
_cell.angle_beta   90.00
_cell.angle_gamma   90.00
#
_symmetry.space_group_name_H-M   'P 1'
#
loop_
_entity.id
_entity.type
_entity.pdbx_description
1 polymer ?
#
loop_
_entity_poly.entity_id
_entity_poly.type
_entity_poly.pdbx_seq_one_letter_code
_entity_poly.pdbx_strand_id
1 'polypeptide(L)'
;MAERRVIYWFRTDLRLHDSPALKAALDLDPAVLWPIFTWDPHYVYQARGGLNRWQFLLDCQNDLSKSITKLNPKSKLFVVREAPQTVFPKLFKAWKVTHLVFEKDTDAYARERDGVVIQAAMDAGVEVLIRSGRTLWDSDQVVEKHSGKPTMSITQLRDAGRKVGPIPRPIPAPDHLPDPGEMPVNFEQDQPEASPDFNSERRTEKDTGYKQISGPNGDFAIETMEELGFPSATTPHRGGETIALQMLEKILADKRYTATFEKPRTNPSQFEPQATTLLSPALHFGALSVRQFYWGVKDVVDAFGKGASTPPESLTGQLLFRDMYFAAQAALGQGFNQTYKNPYCRFIPWHLPSKTDPDTGIVTGDYHIDSEQAETWLKRWKFGVTGFPWIDALMRQLKEEGWIHHLGRHSVACFLTRGGCYIDWERGCEVFEEWLLDHEPACNAGNWQWLSCTAFFSQYFRCYSPVSFGKKWDKHGNFVRRWVPELKDMDEKYIYEPWKAPLLDQKRAKVRIKGDGLTDVGEGTYPKPMFDFNERRDVCLNAMKTAYRVGLHGNDGPVLDGTWREQFPDGDDTEMQEDIESDHGEHADRGDDEAHQKKRKKKQSGNATQRGASNGTSGTVKKQKTLFDMQKSDRHISSNLL
;
A
#
# COMPACT_ATOMS: atom_id res chain seq x y z
N MET A 1 35.15 -8.62 33.02
CA MET A 1 34.45 -7.81 31.99
C MET A 1 33.17 -7.28 32.62
N ALA A 2 32.73 -6.07 32.30
CA ALA A 2 31.44 -5.59 32.77
C ALA A 2 30.31 -6.51 32.26
N GLU A 3 29.30 -6.77 33.09
CA GLU A 3 28.15 -7.58 32.70
C GLU A 3 27.41 -6.92 31.53
N ARG A 4 27.20 -7.67 30.45
CA ARG A 4 26.49 -7.16 29.29
C ARG A 4 24.99 -7.16 29.57
N ARG A 5 24.42 -5.95 29.53
CA ARG A 5 23.00 -5.64 29.75
C ARG A 5 22.44 -5.14 28.44
N VAL A 6 21.56 -5.93 27.82
CA VAL A 6 21.20 -5.78 26.41
C VAL A 6 19.72 -5.50 26.27
N ILE A 7 19.40 -4.43 25.55
CA ILE A 7 18.05 -4.23 25.03
C ILE A 7 17.98 -4.84 23.62
N TYR A 8 17.01 -5.71 23.40
CA TYR A 8 16.59 -6.12 22.06
C TYR A 8 15.30 -5.38 21.71
N TRP A 9 15.37 -4.49 20.72
CA TRP A 9 14.24 -3.64 20.33
C TRP A 9 13.53 -4.21 19.11
N PHE A 10 12.39 -4.85 19.36
CA PHE A 10 11.45 -5.28 18.32
C PHE A 10 10.74 -4.07 17.72
N ARG A 11 10.59 -4.05 16.38
CA ARG A 11 9.70 -3.11 15.68
C ARG A 11 8.81 -3.84 14.70
N THR A 12 9.40 -4.25 13.58
CA THR A 12 8.67 -4.87 12.46
C THR A 12 9.07 -6.32 12.26
N ASP A 13 9.81 -6.89 13.21
CA ASP A 13 10.43 -8.21 13.23
C ASP A 13 9.80 -9.09 14.32
N LEU A 14 8.46 -9.15 14.37
CA LEU A 14 7.72 -9.79 15.46
C LEU A 14 7.75 -11.34 15.43
N ARG A 15 8.95 -11.91 15.46
CA ARG A 15 9.25 -13.35 15.38
C ARG A 15 10.52 -13.71 16.14
N LEU A 16 10.68 -14.99 16.48
CA LEU A 16 11.91 -15.56 17.03
C LEU A 16 12.70 -16.37 15.99
N HIS A 17 12.03 -17.01 15.01
CA HIS A 17 12.71 -17.69 13.90
C HIS A 17 13.39 -16.70 12.96
N ASP A 18 14.54 -17.10 12.40
CA ASP A 18 15.31 -16.28 11.47
C ASP A 18 15.37 -14.79 11.87
N SER A 19 15.83 -14.54 13.10
CA SER A 19 16.03 -13.20 13.64
C SER A 19 17.53 -12.91 13.82
N PRO A 20 18.21 -12.40 12.77
CA PRO A 20 19.66 -12.14 12.82
C PRO A 20 20.07 -11.12 13.89
N ALA A 21 19.20 -10.14 14.16
CA ALA A 21 19.45 -9.16 15.20
C ALA A 21 19.34 -9.79 16.60
N LEU A 22 18.31 -10.62 16.85
CA LEU A 22 18.18 -11.33 18.13
C LEU A 22 19.35 -12.29 18.35
N LYS A 23 19.77 -13.01 17.30
CA LYS A 23 20.96 -13.85 17.35
C LYS A 23 22.21 -13.04 17.71
N ALA A 24 22.41 -11.87 17.11
CA ALA A 24 23.52 -10.98 17.44
C ALA A 24 23.46 -10.48 18.90
N ALA A 25 22.26 -10.24 19.45
CA ALA A 25 22.08 -9.89 20.84
C ALA A 25 22.47 -11.04 21.79
N LEU A 26 22.11 -12.27 21.44
CA LEU A 26 22.43 -13.47 22.22
C LEU A 26 23.92 -13.87 22.11
N ASP A 27 24.56 -13.62 20.96
CA ASP A 27 26.00 -13.87 20.75
C ASP A 27 26.90 -12.98 21.61
N LEU A 28 26.35 -11.90 22.18
CA LEU A 28 27.04 -11.11 23.19
C LEU A 28 27.18 -11.86 24.53
N ASP A 29 26.46 -12.97 24.73
CA ASP A 29 26.34 -13.67 26.01
C ASP A 29 25.90 -12.72 27.14
N PRO A 30 24.67 -12.16 27.05
CA PRO A 30 24.27 -11.11 27.96
C PRO A 30 23.82 -11.66 29.31
N ALA A 31 24.27 -11.01 30.39
CA ALA A 31 23.81 -11.30 31.74
C ALA A 31 22.33 -10.95 31.92
N VAL A 32 21.85 -9.95 31.16
CA VAL A 32 20.46 -9.49 31.16
C VAL A 32 20.02 -9.17 29.74
N LEU A 33 18.80 -9.60 29.38
CA LEU A 33 18.15 -9.27 28.11
C LEU A 33 16.74 -8.70 28.34
N TRP A 34 16.46 -7.52 27.82
CA TRP A 34 15.10 -6.96 27.75
C TRP A 34 14.60 -6.95 26.30
N PRO A 35 13.66 -7.83 25.94
CA PRO A 35 12.97 -7.77 24.67
C PRO A 35 11.86 -6.71 24.75
N ILE A 36 12.09 -5.54 24.15
CA ILE A 36 11.17 -4.41 24.25
C ILE A 36 10.52 -4.08 22.90
N PHE A 37 9.34 -3.46 22.98
CA PHE A 37 8.69 -2.76 21.88
C PHE A 37 8.31 -1.36 22.37
N THR A 38 8.62 -0.32 21.60
CA THR A 38 8.20 1.05 21.93
C THR A 38 6.87 1.35 21.29
N TRP A 39 5.85 1.65 22.09
CA TRP A 39 4.55 2.13 21.63
C TRP A 39 4.71 3.59 21.17
N ASP A 40 5.09 3.73 19.92
CA ASP A 40 5.53 4.99 19.33
C ASP A 40 4.31 5.84 18.91
N PRO A 41 4.16 7.07 19.46
CA PRO A 41 3.02 7.93 19.19
C PRO A 41 2.89 8.34 17.72
N HIS A 42 3.99 8.33 16.95
CA HIS A 42 3.91 8.57 15.51
C HIS A 42 3.00 7.53 14.83
N TYR A 43 3.17 6.24 15.12
CA TYR A 43 2.31 5.22 14.51
C TYR A 43 0.88 5.23 15.07
N VAL A 44 0.69 5.69 16.31
CA VAL A 44 -0.63 5.73 16.96
C VAL A 44 -1.49 6.90 16.45
N TYR A 45 -0.89 8.08 16.25
CA TYR A 45 -1.62 9.31 15.92
C TYR A 45 -1.38 9.80 14.48
N GLN A 46 -0.16 9.63 13.95
CA GLN A 46 0.26 10.25 12.68
C GLN A 46 0.35 9.25 11.50
N ALA A 47 0.32 7.95 11.75
CA ALA A 47 0.15 6.94 10.71
C ALA A 47 -1.33 6.55 10.59
N ARG A 48 -1.84 6.46 9.35
CA ARG A 48 -3.22 5.99 9.14
C ARG A 48 -3.26 4.50 9.46
N GLY A 49 -4.26 4.03 10.20
CA GLY A 49 -4.39 2.62 10.60
C GLY A 49 -5.82 2.19 10.82
N GLY A 50 -6.34 1.31 9.96
CA GLY A 50 -7.63 0.67 10.15
C GLY A 50 -7.64 -0.32 11.32
N LEU A 51 -8.82 -0.52 11.92
CA LEU A 51 -9.02 -1.41 13.08
C LEU A 51 -8.45 -2.82 12.87
N ASN A 52 -8.62 -3.34 11.65
CA ASN A 52 -8.14 -4.66 11.27
C ASN A 52 -6.62 -4.78 11.39
N ARG A 53 -5.86 -3.75 10.98
CA ARG A 53 -4.40 -3.78 11.06
C ARG A 53 -3.91 -3.64 12.50
N TRP A 54 -4.58 -2.82 13.31
CA TRP A 54 -4.31 -2.74 14.75
C TRP A 54 -4.52 -4.09 15.44
N GLN A 55 -5.65 -4.76 15.20
CA GLN A 55 -5.90 -6.09 15.75
C GLN A 55 -4.82 -7.10 15.34
N PHE A 56 -4.40 -7.09 14.07
CA PHE A 56 -3.35 -7.99 13.58
C PHE A 56 -1.98 -7.73 14.24
N LEU A 57 -1.62 -6.46 14.46
CA LEU A 57 -0.40 -6.09 15.21
C LEU A 57 -0.46 -6.63 16.63
N LEU A 58 -1.57 -6.38 17.35
CA LEU A 58 -1.74 -6.83 18.73
C LEU A 58 -1.70 -8.36 18.82
N ASP A 59 -2.24 -9.08 17.84
CA ASP A 59 -2.13 -10.54 17.77
C ASP A 59 -0.68 -10.99 17.62
N CYS A 60 0.08 -10.36 16.72
CA CYS A 60 1.49 -10.67 16.51
C CYS A 60 2.31 -10.45 17.79
N GLN A 61 2.09 -9.33 18.47
CA GLN A 61 2.77 -9.02 19.73
C GLN A 61 2.40 -10.03 20.82
N ASN A 62 1.11 -10.39 20.94
CA ASN A 62 0.65 -11.35 21.94
C ASN A 62 1.24 -12.74 21.70
N ASP A 63 1.32 -13.19 20.45
CA ASP A 63 1.95 -14.46 20.08
C ASP A 63 3.47 -14.46 20.34
N LEU A 64 4.16 -13.38 19.98
CA LEU A 64 5.58 -13.20 20.27
C LEU A 64 5.85 -13.21 21.77
N SER A 65 5.05 -12.47 22.55
CA SER A 65 5.19 -12.39 24.01
C SER A 65 5.01 -13.75 24.67
N LYS A 66 4.01 -14.53 24.26
CA LYS A 66 3.83 -15.93 24.71
C LYS A 66 5.03 -16.80 24.34
N SER A 67 5.58 -16.63 23.15
CA SER A 67 6.76 -17.37 22.69
C SER A 67 8.01 -17.04 23.52
N ILE A 68 8.20 -15.76 23.87
CA ILE A 68 9.27 -15.32 24.79
C ILE A 68 9.07 -15.94 26.18
N THR A 69 7.86 -15.89 26.74
CA THR A 69 7.56 -16.47 28.06
C THR A 69 7.75 -17.99 28.10
N LYS A 70 7.51 -18.67 26.97
CA LYS A 70 7.81 -20.11 26.85
C LYS A 70 9.30 -20.42 26.95
N LEU A 71 10.16 -19.54 26.43
CA LEU A 71 11.62 -19.68 26.54
C LEU A 71 12.15 -19.25 27.91
N ASN A 72 11.50 -18.27 28.54
CA ASN A 72 11.82 -17.82 29.89
C ASN A 72 10.55 -17.27 30.60
N PRO A 73 10.03 -17.95 31.65
CA PRO A 73 8.83 -17.51 32.37
C PRO A 73 8.92 -16.14 33.06
N LYS A 74 10.13 -15.60 33.25
CA LYS A 74 10.35 -14.26 33.79
C LYS A 74 10.36 -13.17 32.71
N SER A 75 10.39 -13.56 31.44
CA SER A 75 10.45 -12.67 30.29
C SER A 75 9.16 -12.69 29.48
N LYS A 76 8.95 -11.62 28.74
CA LYS A 76 7.84 -11.41 27.80
C LYS A 76 8.23 -10.29 26.84
N LEU A 77 7.35 -9.93 25.90
CA LEU A 77 7.52 -8.67 25.18
C LEU A 77 7.14 -7.52 26.14
N PHE A 78 8.10 -6.66 26.47
CA PHE A 78 7.86 -5.49 27.31
C PHE A 78 7.51 -4.28 26.44
N VAL A 79 6.25 -3.84 26.48
CA VAL A 79 5.82 -2.66 25.71
C VAL A 79 6.07 -1.39 26.53
N VAL A 80 6.77 -0.42 25.96
CA VAL A 80 7.17 0.84 26.61
C VAL A 80 6.44 2.01 25.93
N ARG A 81 5.69 2.83 26.69
CA ARG A 81 4.78 3.86 26.14
C ARG A 81 5.41 5.24 26.17
N GLU A 82 6.23 5.51 25.19
CA GLU A 82 6.80 6.83 24.92
C GLU A 82 7.52 6.75 23.56
N ALA A 83 7.72 7.90 22.91
CA ALA A 83 8.52 7.96 21.69
C ALA A 83 9.92 7.36 21.92
N PRO A 84 10.41 6.49 21.01
CA PRO A 84 11.74 5.88 21.15
C PRO A 84 12.85 6.93 21.29
N GLN A 85 12.75 8.05 20.57
CA GLN A 85 13.70 9.15 20.59
C GLN A 85 13.91 9.73 22.00
N THR A 86 12.87 9.78 22.83
CA THR A 86 12.92 10.38 24.17
C THR A 86 13.10 9.32 25.26
N VAL A 87 12.56 8.12 25.08
CA VAL A 87 12.57 7.09 26.14
C VAL A 87 13.91 6.36 26.24
N PHE A 88 14.58 6.08 25.12
CA PHE A 88 15.83 5.34 25.12
C PHE A 88 16.95 5.98 25.97
N PRO A 89 17.24 7.29 25.86
CA PRO A 89 18.20 7.96 26.75
C PRO A 89 17.95 7.68 28.25
N LYS A 90 16.66 7.67 28.64
CA LYS A 90 16.23 7.43 30.02
C LYS A 90 16.44 5.98 30.43
N LEU A 91 16.07 5.04 29.56
CA LEU A 91 16.26 3.60 29.76
C LEU A 91 17.75 3.23 29.84
N PHE A 92 18.60 3.80 28.99
CA PHE A 92 20.04 3.51 29.01
C PHE A 92 20.66 3.80 30.37
N LYS A 93 20.33 4.96 30.95
CA LYS A 93 20.78 5.36 32.28
C LYS A 93 20.12 4.53 33.39
N ALA A 94 18.80 4.41 33.38
CA ALA A 94 18.04 3.76 34.45
C ALA A 94 18.35 2.26 34.55
N TRP A 95 18.47 1.58 33.41
CA TRP A 95 18.69 0.13 33.34
C TRP A 95 20.17 -0.23 33.18
N LYS A 96 21.07 0.77 33.13
CA LYS A 96 22.52 0.60 32.94
C LYS A 96 22.81 -0.24 31.68
N VAL A 97 22.16 0.10 30.58
CA VAL A 97 22.26 -0.62 29.32
C VAL A 97 23.68 -0.49 28.79
N THR A 98 24.18 -1.56 28.17
CA THR A 98 25.51 -1.59 27.54
C THR A 98 25.40 -1.78 26.03
N HIS A 99 24.36 -2.47 25.56
CA HIS A 99 24.13 -2.66 24.13
C HIS A 99 22.64 -2.49 23.79
N LEU A 100 22.39 -1.85 22.65
CA LEU A 100 21.08 -1.81 21.98
C LEU A 100 21.18 -2.60 20.67
N VAL A 101 20.27 -3.53 20.45
CA VAL A 101 20.27 -4.39 19.26
C VAL A 101 18.90 -4.38 18.59
N PHE A 102 18.85 -4.20 17.27
CA PHE A 102 17.58 -4.21 16.50
C PHE A 102 17.76 -4.60 15.02
N GLU A 103 16.65 -5.02 14.41
CA GLU A 103 16.59 -5.28 12.96
C GLU A 103 16.50 -3.96 12.17
N LYS A 104 17.32 -3.86 11.11
CA LYS A 104 17.38 -2.71 10.20
C LYS A 104 16.05 -2.53 9.47
N ASP A 105 15.58 -1.28 9.39
CA ASP A 105 14.42 -0.88 8.60
C ASP A 105 14.83 0.13 7.51
N THR A 106 14.16 0.07 6.36
CA THR A 106 14.43 0.92 5.20
C THR A 106 13.39 2.02 5.04
N ASP A 107 12.29 1.96 5.79
CA ASP A 107 11.30 3.01 5.77
C ASP A 107 11.90 4.35 6.23
N ALA A 108 11.48 5.44 5.60
CA ALA A 108 12.11 6.74 5.80
C ALA A 108 11.95 7.26 7.24
N TYR A 109 10.76 7.15 7.82
CA TYR A 109 10.53 7.53 9.21
C TYR A 109 11.38 6.68 10.15
N ALA A 110 11.43 5.37 9.89
CA ALA A 110 12.22 4.46 10.71
C ALA A 110 13.72 4.82 10.69
N ARG A 111 14.27 5.20 9.53
CA ARG A 111 15.67 5.65 9.41
C ARG A 111 15.97 6.90 10.22
N GLU A 112 15.09 7.90 10.16
CA GLU A 112 15.24 9.15 10.93
C GLU A 112 15.18 8.89 12.43
N ARG A 113 14.13 8.18 12.88
CA ARG A 113 13.97 7.74 14.26
C ARG A 113 15.19 6.96 14.76
N ASP A 114 15.65 5.99 13.98
CA ASP A 114 16.81 5.17 14.33
C ASP A 114 18.08 6.02 14.45
N GLY A 115 18.28 7.00 13.57
CA GLY A 115 19.41 7.93 13.63
C GLY A 115 19.47 8.68 14.96
N VAL A 116 18.32 9.19 15.44
CA VAL A 116 18.22 9.87 16.74
C VAL A 116 18.54 8.92 17.90
N VAL A 117 17.99 7.70 17.88
CA VAL A 117 18.23 6.69 18.92
C VAL A 117 19.68 6.22 18.94
N ILE A 118 20.30 6.05 17.76
CA ILE A 118 21.71 5.68 17.64
C ILE A 118 22.60 6.76 18.25
N GLN A 119 22.32 8.04 17.96
CA GLN A 119 23.07 9.15 18.55
C GLN A 119 22.92 9.17 20.08
N ALA A 120 21.70 9.01 20.59
CA ALA A 120 21.45 8.90 22.03
C ALA A 120 22.20 7.72 22.69
N ALA A 121 22.30 6.59 22.00
CA ALA A 121 23.06 5.44 22.48
C ALA A 121 24.57 5.75 22.54
N MET A 122 25.12 6.40 21.50
CA MET A 122 26.52 6.83 21.47
C MET A 122 26.83 7.79 22.62
N ASP A 123 25.97 8.79 22.85
CA ASP A 123 26.13 9.77 23.93
C ASP A 123 26.08 9.12 25.32
N ALA A 124 25.33 8.02 25.46
CA ALA A 124 25.23 7.23 26.68
C ALA A 124 26.32 6.14 26.83
N GLY A 125 27.21 5.98 25.83
CA GLY A 125 28.23 4.92 25.82
C GLY A 125 27.67 3.51 25.61
N VAL A 126 26.50 3.39 24.96
CA VAL A 126 25.82 2.14 24.61
C VAL A 126 26.23 1.71 23.20
N GLU A 127 26.71 0.48 23.04
CA GLU A 127 27.04 -0.08 21.73
C GLU A 127 25.79 -0.47 20.95
N VAL A 128 25.69 -0.06 19.69
CA VAL A 128 24.52 -0.37 18.85
C VAL A 128 24.87 -1.45 17.81
N LEU A 129 24.11 -2.54 17.79
CA LEU A 129 24.21 -3.58 16.78
C LEU A 129 22.95 -3.61 15.91
N ILE A 130 23.15 -3.44 14.60
CA ILE A 130 22.07 -3.44 13.61
C ILE A 130 22.30 -4.61 12.64
N ARG A 131 21.26 -5.39 12.36
CA ARG A 131 21.32 -6.51 11.39
C ARG A 131 20.12 -6.47 10.46
N SER A 132 20.31 -6.88 9.20
CA SER A 132 19.23 -6.99 8.21
C SER A 132 18.62 -8.40 8.19
N GLY A 133 17.29 -8.47 8.33
CA GLY A 133 16.51 -9.71 8.18
C GLY A 133 15.12 -9.53 7.55
N ARG A 134 14.66 -8.28 7.36
CA ARG A 134 13.35 -7.94 6.78
C ARG A 134 13.23 -8.25 5.27
N THR A 135 14.35 -8.31 4.56
CA THR A 135 14.47 -8.51 3.10
C THR A 135 15.44 -9.66 2.79
N LEU A 136 15.37 -10.22 1.58
CA LEU A 136 16.27 -11.30 1.15
C LEU A 136 17.73 -10.84 1.17
N TRP A 137 17.99 -9.64 0.67
CA TRP A 137 19.26 -8.92 0.79
C TRP A 137 19.09 -7.61 1.55
N ASP A 138 20.18 -7.10 2.15
CA ASP A 138 20.17 -5.74 2.68
C ASP A 138 19.97 -4.74 1.53
N SER A 139 18.86 -4.00 1.55
CA SER A 139 18.48 -3.06 0.49
C SER A 139 19.56 -2.01 0.22
N ASP A 140 20.28 -1.52 1.22
CA ASP A 140 21.33 -0.52 1.00
C ASP A 140 22.54 -1.12 0.29
N GLN A 141 22.87 -2.38 0.58
CA GLN A 141 23.92 -3.09 -0.14
C GLN A 141 23.49 -3.36 -1.59
N VAL A 142 22.21 -3.69 -1.83
CA VAL A 142 21.66 -3.82 -3.18
C VAL A 142 21.80 -2.50 -3.94
N VAL A 143 21.42 -1.37 -3.33
CA VAL A 143 21.53 -0.03 -3.91
C VAL A 143 22.99 0.33 -4.21
N GLU A 144 23.92 0.06 -3.29
CA GLU A 144 25.36 0.23 -3.51
C GLU A 144 25.83 -0.57 -4.74
N LYS A 145 25.46 -1.86 -4.84
CA LYS A 145 25.80 -2.71 -5.98
C LYS A 145 25.02 -2.37 -7.26
N HIS A 146 24.01 -1.51 -7.16
CA HIS A 146 23.30 -0.88 -8.26
C HIS A 146 23.71 0.59 -8.49
N SER A 147 24.92 0.98 -8.06
CA SER A 147 25.49 2.31 -8.32
C SER A 147 24.66 3.46 -7.73
N GLY A 148 24.04 3.23 -6.57
CA GLY A 148 23.22 4.22 -5.88
C GLY A 148 21.83 4.43 -6.50
N LYS A 149 21.44 3.64 -7.52
CA LYS A 149 20.16 3.79 -8.22
C LYS A 149 19.09 2.85 -7.67
N PRO A 150 17.80 3.19 -7.78
CA PRO A 150 16.71 2.27 -7.43
C PRO A 150 16.65 1.09 -8.42
N THR A 151 16.20 -0.06 -7.94
CA THR A 151 15.90 -1.21 -8.80
C THR A 151 14.48 -1.08 -9.36
N MET A 152 14.35 -0.96 -10.68
CA MET A 152 13.07 -0.80 -11.39
C MET A 152 12.55 -2.09 -12.03
N SER A 153 13.22 -3.22 -11.81
CA SER A 153 12.81 -4.55 -12.27
C SER A 153 13.42 -5.66 -11.41
N ILE A 154 12.78 -6.84 -11.42
CA ILE A 154 13.32 -8.04 -10.76
C ILE A 154 14.71 -8.41 -11.31
N THR A 155 14.95 -8.20 -12.60
CA THR A 155 16.25 -8.46 -13.23
C THR A 155 17.33 -7.58 -12.60
N GLN A 156 17.09 -6.28 -12.49
CA GLN A 156 18.02 -5.35 -11.83
C GLN A 156 18.28 -5.72 -10.36
N LEU A 157 17.21 -6.07 -9.61
CA LEU A 157 17.36 -6.57 -8.23
C LEU A 157 18.25 -7.81 -8.18
N ARG A 158 17.98 -8.83 -9.02
CA ARG A 158 18.73 -10.09 -9.01
C ARG A 158 20.18 -9.91 -9.43
N ASP A 159 20.47 -8.98 -10.33
CA ASP A 159 21.83 -8.71 -10.78
C ASP A 159 22.62 -7.95 -9.70
N ALA A 160 21.99 -6.98 -9.02
CA ALA A 160 22.59 -6.30 -7.87
C ALA A 160 22.77 -7.25 -6.67
N GLY A 161 21.73 -8.02 -6.31
CA GLY A 161 21.76 -9.00 -5.22
C GLY A 161 22.83 -10.07 -5.41
N ARG A 162 23.07 -10.56 -6.63
CA ARG A 162 24.18 -11.48 -6.92
C ARG A 162 25.56 -10.90 -6.62
N LYS A 163 25.74 -9.59 -6.76
CA LYS A 163 26.99 -8.89 -6.40
C LYS A 163 27.12 -8.65 -4.89
N VAL A 164 26.00 -8.62 -4.16
CA VAL A 164 26.00 -8.61 -2.69
C VAL A 164 26.43 -9.97 -2.15
N GLY A 165 25.85 -11.04 -2.69
CA GLY A 165 26.16 -12.42 -2.30
C GLY A 165 24.94 -13.34 -2.36
N PRO A 166 25.10 -14.62 -1.96
CA PRO A 166 23.96 -15.52 -1.85
C PRO A 166 22.95 -15.02 -0.81
N ILE A 167 21.66 -15.29 -1.03
CA ILE A 167 20.62 -15.02 -0.02
C ILE A 167 20.94 -15.87 1.23
N PRO A 168 21.03 -15.29 2.43
CA PRO A 168 21.29 -16.07 3.63
C PRO A 168 20.18 -17.11 3.87
N ARG A 169 20.56 -18.31 4.32
CA ARG A 169 19.61 -19.33 4.81
C ARG A 169 19.03 -18.88 6.16
N PRO A 170 17.77 -19.25 6.47
CA PRO A 170 17.16 -18.88 7.73
C PRO A 170 17.92 -19.50 8.90
N ILE A 171 18.06 -18.74 10.00
CA ILE A 171 18.65 -19.26 11.24
C ILE A 171 17.58 -19.82 12.19
N PRO A 172 17.89 -20.85 13.00
CA PRO A 172 16.95 -21.38 13.99
C PRO A 172 16.53 -20.32 15.02
N ALA A 173 15.32 -20.47 15.56
CA ALA A 173 14.89 -19.73 16.74
C ALA A 173 15.76 -20.12 17.97
N PRO A 174 15.96 -19.21 18.93
CA PRO A 174 16.66 -19.54 20.17
C PRO A 174 15.87 -20.57 21.00
N ASP A 175 16.60 -21.38 21.76
CA ASP A 175 16.06 -22.38 22.69
C ASP A 175 15.94 -21.87 24.13
N HIS A 176 16.59 -20.75 24.45
CA HIS A 176 16.51 -20.07 25.74
C HIS A 176 16.72 -18.56 25.57
N LEU A 177 16.25 -17.77 26.55
CA LEU A 177 16.51 -16.34 26.66
C LEU A 177 17.00 -15.99 28.08
N PRO A 178 18.01 -15.12 28.23
CA PRO A 178 18.45 -14.64 29.54
C PRO A 178 17.33 -13.96 30.34
N ASP A 179 17.49 -13.93 31.65
CA ASP A 179 16.54 -13.25 32.54
C ASP A 179 16.52 -11.73 32.25
N PRO A 180 15.35 -11.09 32.26
CA PRO A 180 15.29 -9.64 32.30
C PRO A 180 15.77 -9.15 33.67
N GLY A 181 16.44 -7.99 33.69
CA GLY A 181 16.86 -7.33 34.91
C GLY A 181 15.77 -6.41 35.44
N GLU A 182 16.07 -5.72 36.54
CA GLU A 182 15.20 -4.67 37.07
C GLU A 182 14.88 -3.61 36.00
N MET A 183 13.63 -3.17 35.96
CA MET A 183 13.12 -2.18 35.00
C MET A 183 12.57 -0.93 35.72
N PRO A 184 13.39 -0.20 36.51
CA PRO A 184 12.92 1.03 37.15
C PRO A 184 12.51 2.07 36.10
N VAL A 185 11.39 2.73 36.33
CA VAL A 185 10.83 3.82 35.49
C VAL A 185 10.65 5.10 36.30
N ASN A 186 11.52 5.33 37.29
CA ASN A 186 11.47 6.48 38.20
C ASN A 186 12.06 7.74 37.53
N PHE A 187 11.52 8.10 36.37
CA PHE A 187 11.88 9.28 35.60
C PHE A 187 10.63 9.83 34.91
N GLU A 188 10.63 11.12 34.57
CA GLU A 188 9.48 11.76 33.94
C GLU A 188 9.24 11.19 32.53
N GLN A 189 7.97 10.94 32.22
CA GLN A 189 7.53 10.50 30.90
C GLN A 189 7.30 11.71 30.00
N ASP A 190 7.80 11.65 28.77
CA ASP A 190 7.43 12.62 27.74
C ASP A 190 6.06 12.22 27.18
N GLN A 191 5.04 13.01 27.50
CA GLN A 191 3.68 12.76 27.03
C GLN A 191 3.55 13.15 25.55
N PRO A 192 3.02 12.29 24.68
CA PRO A 192 2.88 12.61 23.28
C PRO A 192 1.79 13.66 23.04
N GLU A 193 1.99 14.51 22.04
CA GLU A 193 0.92 15.31 21.47
C GLU A 193 -0.01 14.42 20.64
N ALA A 194 -1.27 14.29 21.06
CA ALA A 194 -2.26 13.47 20.37
C ALA A 194 -2.92 14.17 19.18
N SER A 195 -2.50 15.39 18.81
CA SER A 195 -3.08 16.16 17.70
C SER A 195 -2.02 16.49 16.66
N PRO A 196 -2.27 16.25 15.36
CA PRO A 196 -3.46 15.59 14.81
C PRO A 196 -3.50 14.07 15.12
N ASP A 197 -4.70 13.52 15.29
CA ASP A 197 -4.93 12.07 15.35
C ASP A 197 -5.67 11.61 14.09
N PHE A 198 -4.93 11.04 13.14
CA PHE A 198 -5.47 10.48 11.90
C PHE A 198 -6.35 9.23 12.12
N ASN A 199 -6.35 8.69 13.33
CA ASN A 199 -7.17 7.55 13.72
C ASN A 199 -8.38 7.95 14.57
N SER A 200 -8.58 9.24 14.86
CA SER A 200 -9.65 9.76 15.72
C SER A 200 -11.05 9.33 15.29
N GLU A 201 -11.37 9.33 13.98
CA GLU A 201 -12.67 8.91 13.45
C GLU A 201 -13.04 7.45 13.79
N ARG A 202 -12.06 6.62 14.15
CA ARG A 202 -12.24 5.20 14.47
C ARG A 202 -12.30 4.96 15.98
N ARG A 203 -11.96 5.95 16.80
CA ARG A 203 -11.99 5.81 18.26
C ARG A 203 -13.41 6.02 18.77
N THR A 204 -13.91 5.04 19.51
CA THR A 204 -15.18 5.13 20.25
C THR A 204 -14.97 5.60 21.68
N GLU A 205 -13.74 5.48 22.19
CA GLU A 205 -13.34 5.89 23.53
C GLU A 205 -11.98 6.63 23.51
N LYS A 206 -11.52 7.08 24.68
CA LYS A 206 -10.22 7.76 24.78
C LYS A 206 -9.08 6.75 24.81
N ASP A 207 -7.97 7.09 24.16
CA ASP A 207 -6.70 6.41 24.34
C ASP A 207 -6.21 6.54 25.78
N THR A 208 -5.82 5.42 26.38
CA THR A 208 -5.30 5.35 27.75
C THR A 208 -3.90 4.76 27.85
N GLY A 209 -3.28 4.39 26.73
CA GLY A 209 -2.00 3.68 26.70
C GLY A 209 -0.87 4.50 27.34
N TYR A 210 -0.84 5.81 27.08
CA TYR A 210 0.26 6.69 27.53
C TYR A 210 0.14 7.21 28.97
N LYS A 211 -0.79 6.69 29.79
CA LYS A 211 -0.95 7.11 31.21
C LYS A 211 0.34 6.99 32.03
N GLN A 212 1.15 5.96 31.75
CA GLN A 212 2.48 5.76 32.33
C GLN A 212 3.33 4.90 31.37
N ILE A 213 4.65 4.97 31.51
CA ILE A 213 5.62 4.29 30.64
C ILE A 213 5.40 2.77 30.56
N SER A 214 5.01 2.15 31.66
CA SER A 214 4.74 0.72 31.77
C SER A 214 3.31 0.33 31.41
N GLY A 215 2.54 1.24 30.83
CA GLY A 215 1.15 1.01 30.43
C GLY A 215 0.17 1.15 31.60
N PRO A 216 -1.15 1.14 31.35
CA PRO A 216 -2.16 1.53 32.33
C PRO A 216 -2.13 0.72 33.65
N ASN A 217 -1.67 -0.54 33.60
CA ASN A 217 -1.58 -1.44 34.76
C ASN A 217 -0.17 -1.52 35.38
N GLY A 218 0.82 -0.83 34.80
CA GLY A 218 2.16 -0.73 35.35
C GLY A 218 3.04 -1.96 35.11
N ASP A 219 2.66 -2.82 34.17
CA ASP A 219 3.21 -4.17 34.01
C ASP A 219 3.87 -4.41 32.64
N PHE A 220 3.97 -3.39 31.79
CA PHE A 220 4.47 -3.46 30.42
C PHE A 220 3.72 -4.47 29.54
N ALA A 221 2.45 -4.78 29.83
CA ALA A 221 1.61 -5.64 28.99
C ALA A 221 1.47 -5.08 27.58
N ILE A 222 0.99 -5.91 26.65
CA ILE A 222 0.63 -5.45 25.31
C ILE A 222 -0.71 -4.72 25.38
N GLU A 223 -0.85 -3.66 24.58
CA GLU A 223 -2.11 -2.91 24.50
C GLU A 223 -3.28 -3.78 24.02
N THR A 224 -4.48 -3.36 24.37
CA THR A 224 -5.74 -3.89 23.86
C THR A 224 -6.43 -2.89 22.93
N MET A 225 -7.36 -3.38 22.10
CA MET A 225 -8.20 -2.49 21.28
C MET A 225 -8.95 -1.46 22.15
N GLU A 226 -9.43 -1.90 23.32
CA GLU A 226 -10.13 -1.05 24.30
C GLU A 226 -9.22 0.05 24.87
N GLU A 227 -7.99 -0.28 25.27
CA GLU A 227 -7.04 0.71 25.80
C GLU A 227 -6.66 1.78 24.76
N LEU A 228 -6.68 1.41 23.47
CA LEU A 228 -6.51 2.33 22.33
C LEU A 228 -7.80 3.09 22.01
N GLY A 229 -8.91 2.83 22.69
CA GLY A 229 -10.21 3.44 22.43
C GLY A 229 -10.86 2.97 21.13
N PHE A 230 -10.43 1.84 20.57
CA PHE A 230 -10.95 1.27 19.34
C PHE A 230 -12.04 0.21 19.60
N PRO A 231 -13.08 0.15 18.76
CA PRO A 231 -14.01 -0.97 18.75
C PRO A 231 -13.35 -2.24 18.18
N SER A 232 -14.06 -3.36 18.26
CA SER A 232 -13.59 -4.63 17.69
C SER A 232 -13.33 -4.54 16.18
N ALA A 233 -12.25 -5.17 15.74
CA ALA A 233 -11.95 -5.35 14.32
C ALA A 233 -12.92 -6.37 13.68
N THR A 234 -13.15 -6.23 12.37
CA THR A 234 -14.04 -7.10 11.60
C THR A 234 -13.32 -8.23 10.87
N THR A 235 -11.99 -8.10 10.68
CA THR A 235 -11.22 -9.07 9.91
C THR A 235 -11.23 -10.48 10.51
N PRO A 236 -11.39 -11.53 9.68
CA PRO A 236 -11.20 -12.91 10.12
C PRO A 236 -9.72 -13.31 10.20
N HIS A 237 -8.80 -12.47 9.70
CA HIS A 237 -7.38 -12.79 9.61
C HIS A 237 -6.66 -12.40 10.89
N ARG A 238 -6.02 -13.39 11.54
CA ARG A 238 -5.34 -13.21 12.84
C ARG A 238 -3.82 -13.27 12.68
N GLY A 239 -3.13 -12.44 13.46
CA GLY A 239 -1.66 -12.32 13.44
C GLY A 239 -0.94 -13.32 14.35
N GLY A 240 0.38 -13.41 14.19
CA GLY A 240 1.25 -14.27 14.99
C GLY A 240 2.24 -15.10 14.17
N GLU A 241 3.45 -15.23 14.69
CA GLU A 241 4.51 -16.10 14.15
C GLU A 241 4.02 -17.56 14.08
N THR A 242 3.35 -18.03 15.13
CA THR A 242 2.79 -19.39 15.20
C THR A 242 1.84 -19.67 14.04
N ILE A 243 0.89 -18.77 13.79
CA ILE A 243 -0.10 -18.91 12.72
C ILE A 243 0.60 -18.84 11.35
N ALA A 244 1.53 -17.89 11.18
CA ALA A 244 2.24 -17.72 9.92
C ALA A 244 3.09 -18.93 9.54
N LEU A 245 3.80 -19.53 10.50
CA LEU A 245 4.59 -20.75 10.27
C LEU A 245 3.69 -21.94 9.93
N GLN A 246 2.54 -22.10 10.59
CA GLN A 246 1.56 -23.15 10.25
C GLN A 246 0.98 -22.96 8.85
N MET A 247 0.69 -21.71 8.44
CA MET A 247 0.24 -21.41 7.09
C MET A 247 1.31 -21.74 6.05
N LEU A 248 2.56 -21.35 6.30
CA LEU A 248 3.69 -21.68 5.42
C LEU A 248 3.90 -23.19 5.33
N GLU A 249 3.88 -23.92 6.44
CA GLU A 249 4.03 -25.38 6.46
C GLU A 249 2.97 -26.06 5.58
N LYS A 250 1.70 -25.66 5.68
CA LYS A 250 0.62 -26.17 4.83
C LYS A 250 0.88 -25.93 3.34
N ILE A 251 1.41 -24.76 2.98
CA ILE A 251 1.78 -24.43 1.60
C ILE A 251 2.91 -25.36 1.13
N LEU A 252 3.98 -25.48 1.91
CA LEU A 252 5.15 -26.31 1.55
C LEU A 252 4.82 -27.81 1.50
N ALA A 253 3.84 -28.27 2.28
CA ALA A 253 3.33 -29.64 2.23
C ALA A 253 2.64 -29.95 0.89
N ASP A 254 1.95 -28.98 0.28
CA ASP A 254 1.48 -29.10 -1.10
C ASP A 254 2.60 -28.78 -2.09
N LYS A 255 3.45 -29.79 -2.30
CA LYS A 255 4.62 -29.70 -3.19
C LYS A 255 4.25 -29.30 -4.61
N ARG A 256 3.10 -29.75 -5.12
CA ARG A 256 2.67 -29.46 -6.48
C ARG A 256 2.24 -28.01 -6.58
N TYR A 257 1.35 -27.54 -5.70
CA TYR A 257 0.95 -26.13 -5.66
C TYR A 257 2.16 -25.23 -5.54
N THR A 258 3.05 -25.51 -4.58
CA THR A 258 4.24 -24.71 -4.30
C THR A 258 5.18 -24.64 -5.51
N ALA A 259 5.47 -25.79 -6.14
CA ALA A 259 6.40 -25.84 -7.26
C ALA A 259 5.83 -25.29 -8.57
N THR A 260 4.52 -25.42 -8.81
CA THR A 260 3.88 -25.02 -10.08
C THR A 260 3.04 -23.75 -9.96
N PHE A 261 3.17 -22.99 -8.86
CA PHE A 261 2.42 -21.75 -8.66
C PHE A 261 2.73 -20.72 -9.75
N GLU A 262 1.71 -20.16 -10.38
CA GLU A 262 1.83 -19.10 -11.37
C GLU A 262 0.88 -17.95 -10.99
N LYS A 263 1.44 -16.84 -10.50
CA LYS A 263 0.67 -15.69 -9.98
C LYS A 263 -0.42 -15.20 -10.94
N PRO A 264 -0.22 -15.06 -12.26
CA PRO A 264 -1.26 -14.55 -13.14
C PRO A 264 -2.45 -15.51 -13.36
N ARG A 265 -2.31 -16.78 -12.95
CA ARG A 265 -3.34 -17.82 -13.11
C ARG A 265 -4.22 -17.99 -11.88
N THR A 266 -3.97 -17.25 -10.80
CA THR A 266 -4.76 -17.34 -9.56
C THR A 266 -6.06 -16.57 -9.68
N ASN A 267 -7.14 -17.14 -9.13
CA ASN A 267 -8.49 -16.62 -9.27
C ASN A 267 -8.78 -15.47 -8.26
N PRO A 268 -9.02 -14.22 -8.71
CA PRO A 268 -9.36 -13.12 -7.81
C PRO A 268 -10.74 -13.22 -7.16
N SER A 269 -11.65 -14.04 -7.69
CA SER A 269 -12.98 -14.25 -7.12
C SER A 269 -13.02 -15.42 -6.12
N GLN A 270 -11.89 -16.11 -5.92
CA GLN A 270 -11.78 -17.21 -4.96
C GLN A 270 -11.25 -16.64 -3.63
N PHE A 271 -12.17 -16.43 -2.70
CA PHE A 271 -11.89 -15.83 -1.39
C PHE A 271 -11.76 -16.86 -0.27
N GLU A 272 -12.30 -18.07 -0.41
CA GLU A 272 -12.21 -19.14 0.59
C GLU A 272 -12.06 -20.54 -0.04
N PRO A 273 -10.98 -21.30 0.25
CA PRO A 273 -9.69 -20.75 0.66
C PRO A 273 -9.16 -19.80 -0.43
N GLN A 274 -8.40 -18.79 -0.05
CA GLN A 274 -7.85 -17.79 -0.98
C GLN A 274 -6.98 -18.44 -2.07
N ALA A 275 -7.01 -17.91 -3.29
CA ALA A 275 -6.20 -18.44 -4.40
C ALA A 275 -4.67 -18.24 -4.24
N THR A 276 -4.24 -17.42 -3.27
CA THR A 276 -2.85 -17.13 -2.93
C THR A 276 -2.61 -17.34 -1.44
N THR A 277 -1.36 -17.30 -1.00
CA THR A 277 -0.92 -17.74 0.33
C THR A 277 -1.48 -16.98 1.53
N LEU A 278 -1.93 -15.73 1.34
CA LEU A 278 -2.33 -14.80 2.43
C LEU A 278 -1.21 -14.56 3.47
N LEU A 279 0.06 -14.82 3.12
CA LEU A 279 1.20 -14.59 4.03
C LEU A 279 1.70 -13.14 4.04
N SER A 280 1.13 -12.25 3.22
CA SER A 280 1.59 -10.86 3.11
C SER A 280 1.43 -10.04 4.41
N PRO A 281 0.37 -10.17 5.23
CA PRO A 281 0.31 -9.48 6.53
C PRO A 281 1.40 -9.95 7.50
N ALA A 282 1.70 -11.25 7.51
CA ALA A 282 2.76 -11.80 8.35
C ALA A 282 4.16 -11.33 7.93
N LEU A 283 4.39 -11.13 6.62
CA LEU A 283 5.63 -10.51 6.12
C LEU A 283 5.72 -9.03 6.50
N HIS A 284 4.61 -8.28 6.43
CA HIS A 284 4.56 -6.86 6.80
C HIS A 284 5.00 -6.65 8.26
N PHE A 285 4.40 -7.38 9.21
CA PHE A 285 4.74 -7.31 10.64
C PHE A 285 5.98 -8.14 11.02
N GLY A 286 6.62 -8.80 10.04
CA GLY A 286 7.78 -9.67 10.23
C GLY A 286 7.54 -10.83 11.19
N ALA A 287 6.28 -11.22 11.39
CA ALA A 287 5.89 -12.47 12.05
C ALA A 287 6.30 -13.68 11.21
N LEU A 288 6.53 -13.51 9.91
CA LEU A 288 7.16 -14.49 9.03
C LEU A 288 8.46 -13.93 8.44
N SER A 289 9.55 -14.68 8.54
CA SER A 289 10.77 -14.37 7.80
C SER A 289 10.58 -14.57 6.29
N VAL A 290 11.01 -13.57 5.54
CA VAL A 290 11.10 -13.64 4.08
C VAL A 290 12.09 -14.72 3.61
N ARG A 291 13.17 -14.99 4.36
CA ARG A 291 14.16 -16.02 4.02
C ARG A 291 13.65 -17.42 4.35
N GLN A 292 12.91 -17.58 5.45
CA GLN A 292 12.21 -18.82 5.77
C GLN A 292 11.24 -19.20 4.65
N PHE A 293 10.43 -18.24 4.19
CA PHE A 293 9.52 -18.46 3.08
C PHE A 293 10.28 -18.76 1.77
N TYR A 294 11.28 -17.94 1.42
CA TYR A 294 12.05 -18.11 0.19
C TYR A 294 12.72 -19.49 0.11
N TRP A 295 13.46 -19.88 1.15
CA TRP A 295 14.20 -21.14 1.14
C TRP A 295 13.29 -22.36 1.25
N GLY A 296 12.20 -22.28 2.03
CA GLY A 296 11.19 -23.34 2.05
C GLY A 296 10.61 -23.62 0.66
N VAL A 297 10.23 -22.57 -0.08
CA VAL A 297 9.74 -22.72 -1.46
C VAL A 297 10.86 -23.20 -2.39
N LYS A 298 12.05 -22.63 -2.27
CA LYS A 298 13.20 -22.96 -3.14
C LYS A 298 13.57 -24.43 -3.03
N ASP A 299 13.61 -24.98 -1.82
CA ASP A 299 13.92 -26.38 -1.59
C ASP A 299 12.85 -27.31 -2.19
N VAL A 300 11.56 -26.94 -2.09
CA VAL A 300 10.46 -27.69 -2.74
C VAL A 300 10.59 -27.64 -4.26
N VAL A 301 10.85 -26.47 -4.83
CA VAL A 301 11.03 -26.28 -6.29
C VAL A 301 12.21 -27.09 -6.80
N ASP A 302 13.35 -27.04 -6.11
CA ASP A 302 14.55 -27.79 -6.50
C ASP A 302 14.32 -29.30 -6.44
N ALA A 303 13.61 -29.79 -5.42
CA ALA A 303 13.25 -31.20 -5.29
C ALA A 303 12.21 -31.64 -6.33
N PHE A 304 11.32 -30.75 -6.78
CA PHE A 304 10.30 -31.05 -7.79
C PHE A 304 10.90 -31.18 -9.20
N GLY A 305 11.90 -30.35 -9.53
CA GLY A 305 12.62 -30.42 -10.80
C GLY A 305 11.81 -29.94 -12.00
N LYS A 306 11.79 -30.71 -13.09
CA LYS A 306 11.21 -30.29 -14.37
C LYS A 306 9.71 -30.00 -14.26
N GLY A 307 9.30 -28.81 -14.71
CA GLY A 307 7.90 -28.37 -14.70
C GLY A 307 7.54 -27.42 -13.56
N ALA A 308 8.48 -27.11 -12.66
CA ALA A 308 8.32 -26.03 -11.71
C ALA A 308 8.26 -24.66 -12.42
N SER A 309 7.49 -23.73 -11.86
CA SER A 309 7.43 -22.35 -12.34
C SER A 309 8.69 -21.58 -11.93
N THR A 310 9.01 -20.54 -12.70
CA THR A 310 10.17 -19.68 -12.44
C THR A 310 9.72 -18.26 -12.10
N PRO A 311 10.57 -17.45 -11.43
CA PRO A 311 10.35 -16.02 -11.38
C PRO A 311 10.15 -15.48 -12.80
N PRO A 312 9.25 -14.51 -13.00
CA PRO A 312 8.58 -13.71 -11.97
C PRO A 312 7.26 -14.30 -11.43
N GLU A 313 6.72 -15.34 -12.06
CA GLU A 313 5.38 -15.86 -11.74
C GLU A 313 5.34 -16.76 -10.50
N SER A 314 6.45 -17.42 -10.18
CA SER A 314 6.59 -18.32 -9.04
C SER A 314 6.40 -17.62 -7.70
N LEU A 315 6.22 -18.40 -6.62
CA LEU A 315 6.18 -17.89 -5.25
C LEU A 315 7.47 -17.14 -4.87
N THR A 316 8.64 -17.65 -5.25
CA THR A 316 9.91 -16.93 -5.07
C THR A 316 9.97 -15.64 -5.88
N GLY A 317 9.36 -15.59 -7.06
CA GLY A 317 9.18 -14.37 -7.84
C GLY A 317 8.37 -13.30 -7.11
N GLN A 318 7.37 -13.70 -6.32
CA GLN A 318 6.57 -12.76 -5.51
C GLN A 318 7.41 -12.10 -4.40
N LEU A 319 8.32 -12.85 -3.79
CA LEU A 319 9.25 -12.30 -2.79
C LEU A 319 10.29 -11.37 -3.43
N LEU A 320 10.71 -11.66 -4.66
CA LEU A 320 11.60 -10.77 -5.42
C LEU A 320 10.90 -9.46 -5.81
N PHE A 321 9.60 -9.47 -6.11
CA PHE A 321 8.84 -8.22 -6.31
C PHE A 321 8.84 -7.36 -5.05
N ARG A 322 8.63 -7.97 -3.88
CA ARG A 322 8.70 -7.26 -2.60
C ARG A 322 10.08 -6.62 -2.42
N ASP A 323 11.15 -7.41 -2.47
CA ASP A 323 12.52 -6.90 -2.30
C ASP A 323 12.91 -5.82 -3.33
N MET A 324 12.38 -5.89 -4.56
CA MET A 324 12.61 -4.86 -5.59
C MET A 324 12.07 -3.50 -5.15
N TYR A 325 10.87 -3.46 -4.58
CA TYR A 325 10.29 -2.21 -4.07
C TYR A 325 11.04 -1.71 -2.84
N PHE A 326 11.46 -2.60 -1.94
CA PHE A 326 12.27 -2.22 -0.77
C PHE A 326 13.62 -1.61 -1.19
N ALA A 327 14.28 -2.16 -2.19
CA ALA A 327 15.52 -1.60 -2.73
C ALA A 327 15.29 -0.27 -3.48
N ALA A 328 14.17 -0.12 -4.19
CA ALA A 328 13.79 1.15 -4.81
C ALA A 328 13.53 2.25 -3.77
N GLN A 329 12.76 1.94 -2.72
CA GLN A 329 12.51 2.85 -1.59
C GLN A 329 13.82 3.21 -0.87
N ALA A 330 14.71 2.24 -0.64
CA ALA A 330 15.99 2.48 0.02
C ALA A 330 16.85 3.51 -0.74
N ALA A 331 16.82 3.50 -2.08
CA ALA A 331 17.55 4.46 -2.93
C ALA A 331 16.91 5.85 -2.99
N LEU A 332 15.58 5.93 -2.98
CA LEU A 332 14.84 7.18 -3.22
C LEU A 332 14.35 7.86 -1.93
N GLY A 333 14.36 7.15 -0.80
CA GLY A 333 13.86 7.66 0.48
C GLY A 333 12.36 8.01 0.41
N GLN A 334 11.98 9.12 1.04
CA GLN A 334 10.59 9.59 1.07
C GLN A 334 10.04 9.89 -0.33
N GLY A 335 10.91 10.34 -1.26
CA GLY A 335 10.52 10.61 -2.64
C GLY A 335 9.92 9.40 -3.35
N PHE A 336 10.20 8.17 -2.89
CA PHE A 336 9.57 6.97 -3.46
C PHE A 336 8.05 6.94 -3.27
N ASN A 337 7.52 7.54 -2.21
CA ASN A 337 6.11 7.45 -1.86
C ASN A 337 5.25 8.57 -2.47
N GLN A 338 5.84 9.42 -3.31
CA GLN A 338 5.17 10.58 -3.93
C GLN A 338 5.66 10.82 -5.36
N THR A 339 4.93 11.65 -6.10
CA THR A 339 5.28 12.12 -7.43
C THR A 339 6.23 13.30 -7.32
N TYR A 340 5.92 14.30 -6.51
CA TYR A 340 6.75 15.50 -6.36
C TYR A 340 8.19 15.15 -5.96
N LYS A 341 9.18 15.72 -6.66
CA LYS A 341 10.62 15.45 -6.53
C LYS A 341 11.07 14.01 -6.85
N ASN A 342 10.21 13.13 -7.34
CA ASN A 342 10.59 11.76 -7.70
C ASN A 342 11.05 11.64 -9.18
N PRO A 343 12.34 11.36 -9.44
CA PRO A 343 12.87 11.30 -10.81
C PRO A 343 12.47 10.06 -11.61
N TYR A 344 11.88 9.06 -10.96
CA TYR A 344 11.43 7.82 -11.61
C TYR A 344 9.90 7.75 -11.74
N CYS A 345 9.18 8.70 -11.15
CA CYS A 345 7.74 8.84 -11.26
C CYS A 345 7.42 9.84 -12.36
N ARG A 346 6.76 9.37 -13.43
CA ARG A 346 6.21 10.25 -14.48
C ARG A 346 5.18 11.18 -13.86
N PHE A 347 5.32 12.47 -14.14
CA PHE A 347 4.31 13.45 -13.78
C PHE A 347 3.11 13.32 -14.72
N ILE A 348 1.94 13.15 -14.12
CA ILE A 348 0.65 13.13 -14.81
C ILE A 348 -0.25 14.10 -14.05
N PRO A 349 -0.92 15.04 -14.74
CA PRO A 349 -1.79 16.02 -14.09
C PRO A 349 -3.11 15.35 -13.69
N TRP A 350 -3.08 14.57 -12.62
CA TRP A 350 -4.24 13.90 -12.07
C TRP A 350 -5.19 14.86 -11.36
N HIS A 351 -6.45 14.44 -11.22
CA HIS A 351 -7.35 15.07 -10.26
C HIS A 351 -6.96 14.72 -8.82
N LEU A 352 -7.26 15.64 -7.92
CA LEU A 352 -7.00 15.55 -6.49
C LEU A 352 -5.52 15.36 -6.13
N PRO A 353 -4.60 16.18 -6.67
CA PRO A 353 -3.18 16.04 -6.38
C PRO A 353 -2.88 16.35 -4.91
N SER A 354 -1.92 15.63 -4.35
CA SER A 354 -1.43 15.81 -2.99
C SER A 354 -0.87 17.21 -2.76
N LYS A 355 -1.14 17.79 -1.58
CA LYS A 355 -0.43 18.98 -1.12
C LYS A 355 0.94 18.59 -0.57
N THR A 356 1.94 19.41 -0.85
CA THR A 356 3.28 19.25 -0.31
C THR A 356 3.61 20.36 0.68
N ASP A 357 4.33 20.00 1.73
CA ASP A 357 4.93 20.97 2.65
C ASP A 357 6.05 21.71 1.90
N PRO A 358 6.05 23.06 1.85
CA PRO A 358 6.98 23.81 1.03
C PRO A 358 8.43 23.75 1.53
N ASP A 359 8.64 23.52 2.83
CA ASP A 359 9.98 23.49 3.45
C ASP A 359 10.65 22.13 3.23
N THR A 360 9.89 21.06 3.40
CA THR A 360 10.37 19.67 3.31
C THR A 360 10.17 19.07 1.92
N GLY A 361 9.16 19.52 1.18
CA GLY A 361 8.68 18.93 -0.07
C GLY A 361 8.00 17.58 0.11
N ILE A 362 7.56 17.24 1.32
CA ILE A 362 6.89 15.97 1.65
C ILE A 362 5.38 16.16 1.55
N VAL A 363 4.66 15.15 1.08
CA VAL A 363 3.19 15.16 1.08
C VAL A 363 2.63 15.32 2.49
N THR A 364 1.70 16.25 2.69
CA THR A 364 1.13 16.54 4.02
C THR A 364 0.01 15.58 4.42
N GLY A 365 -0.55 14.87 3.43
CA GLY A 365 -1.78 14.09 3.55
C GLY A 365 -3.03 14.86 3.15
N ASP A 366 -2.96 16.18 3.01
CA ASP A 366 -3.99 16.97 2.35
C ASP A 366 -3.88 16.88 0.82
N TYR A 367 -4.90 17.37 0.13
CA TYR A 367 -4.95 17.43 -1.32
C TYR A 367 -5.73 18.66 -1.77
N HIS A 368 -5.47 19.04 -3.01
CA HIS A 368 -6.28 20.02 -3.72
C HIS A 368 -7.57 19.40 -4.23
N ILE A 369 -8.67 20.13 -4.12
CA ILE A 369 -9.93 19.74 -4.77
C ILE A 369 -10.07 20.59 -6.02
N ASP A 370 -9.49 20.09 -7.12
CA ASP A 370 -9.58 20.70 -8.45
C ASP A 370 -10.87 20.32 -9.19
N SER A 371 -11.56 19.26 -8.73
CA SER A 371 -12.80 18.76 -9.29
C SER A 371 -13.69 18.11 -8.23
N GLU A 372 -14.80 18.77 -7.89
CA GLU A 372 -15.88 18.24 -7.02
C GLU A 372 -16.42 16.88 -7.51
N GLN A 373 -16.45 16.70 -8.83
CA GLN A 373 -16.88 15.45 -9.45
C GLN A 373 -15.88 14.32 -9.19
N ALA A 374 -14.57 14.60 -9.29
CA ALA A 374 -13.53 13.64 -8.96
C ALA A 374 -13.53 13.32 -7.45
N GLU A 375 -13.77 14.31 -6.59
CA GLU A 375 -13.91 14.09 -5.15
C GLU A 375 -15.08 13.14 -4.84
N THR A 376 -16.22 13.35 -5.51
CA THR A 376 -17.37 12.45 -5.41
C THR A 376 -17.02 11.03 -5.90
N TRP A 377 -16.29 10.90 -7.01
CA TRP A 377 -15.83 9.59 -7.50
C TRP A 377 -14.88 8.90 -6.52
N LEU A 378 -13.95 9.63 -5.88
CA LEU A 378 -13.06 9.10 -4.85
C LEU A 378 -13.86 8.54 -3.67
N LYS A 379 -14.83 9.32 -3.16
CA LYS A 379 -15.71 8.90 -2.05
C LYS A 379 -16.48 7.63 -2.41
N ARG A 380 -17.08 7.59 -3.61
CA ARG A 380 -17.84 6.41 -4.08
C ARG A 380 -16.97 5.19 -4.29
N TRP A 381 -15.74 5.37 -4.78
CA TRP A 381 -14.75 4.30 -4.91
C TRP A 381 -14.32 3.77 -3.55
N LYS A 382 -13.93 4.66 -2.62
CA LYS A 382 -13.56 4.30 -1.25
C LYS A 382 -14.66 3.45 -0.62
N PHE A 383 -15.88 3.94 -0.54
CA PHE A 383 -16.98 3.24 0.15
C PHE A 383 -17.59 2.05 -0.62
N GLY A 384 -17.12 1.72 -1.83
CA GLY A 384 -17.67 0.62 -2.62
C GLY A 384 -19.13 0.84 -3.01
N VAL A 385 -19.42 2.04 -3.53
CA VAL A 385 -20.74 2.48 -4.04
C VAL A 385 -20.61 3.15 -5.43
N THR A 386 -19.65 2.69 -6.22
CA THR A 386 -19.40 3.16 -7.60
C THR A 386 -20.54 2.82 -8.56
N GLY A 387 -21.39 1.84 -8.20
CA GLY A 387 -22.41 1.29 -9.06
C GLY A 387 -21.88 0.23 -10.02
N PHE A 388 -20.58 -0.13 -9.93
CA PHE A 388 -19.97 -1.27 -10.62
C PHE A 388 -19.74 -2.43 -9.62
N PRO A 389 -20.56 -3.50 -9.66
CA PRO A 389 -20.60 -4.48 -8.57
C PRO A 389 -19.28 -5.19 -8.29
N TRP A 390 -18.43 -5.38 -9.30
CA TRP A 390 -17.09 -5.96 -9.13
C TRP A 390 -16.16 -5.05 -8.32
N ILE A 391 -16.15 -3.75 -8.63
CA ILE A 391 -15.33 -2.76 -7.91
C ILE A 391 -15.85 -2.59 -6.49
N ASP A 392 -17.17 -2.49 -6.34
CA ASP A 392 -17.82 -2.34 -5.04
C ASP A 392 -17.57 -3.54 -4.14
N ALA A 393 -17.68 -4.76 -4.67
CA ALA A 393 -17.37 -5.99 -3.94
C ALA A 393 -15.92 -6.03 -3.44
N LEU A 394 -14.96 -5.63 -4.27
CA LEU A 394 -13.54 -5.59 -3.90
C LEU A 394 -13.27 -4.54 -2.82
N MET A 395 -13.81 -3.33 -2.95
CA MET A 395 -13.60 -2.27 -1.95
C MET A 395 -14.29 -2.59 -0.63
N ARG A 396 -15.44 -3.28 -0.65
CA ARG A 396 -16.12 -3.77 0.55
C ARG A 396 -15.37 -4.93 1.21
N GLN A 397 -14.85 -5.90 0.44
CA GLN A 397 -13.97 -6.95 0.97
C GLN A 397 -12.73 -6.34 1.63
N LEU A 398 -12.09 -5.39 0.95
CA LEU A 398 -10.92 -4.69 1.47
C LEU A 398 -11.20 -4.01 2.80
N LYS A 399 -12.32 -3.30 2.93
CA LYS A 399 -12.70 -2.63 4.17
C LYS A 399 -12.98 -3.64 5.29
N GLU A 400 -13.70 -4.72 4.99
CA GLU A 400 -14.12 -5.71 5.99
C GLU A 400 -12.99 -6.65 6.42
N GLU A 401 -12.24 -7.22 5.48
CA GLU A 401 -11.21 -8.22 5.77
C GLU A 401 -9.81 -7.61 5.87
N GLY A 402 -9.60 -6.42 5.33
CA GLY A 402 -8.29 -5.78 5.23
C GLY A 402 -7.35 -6.45 4.20
N TRP A 403 -7.88 -7.31 3.33
CA TRP A 403 -7.10 -7.97 2.29
C TRP A 403 -7.95 -8.26 1.06
N ILE A 404 -7.38 -8.02 -0.13
CA ILE A 404 -7.92 -8.49 -1.41
C ILE A 404 -6.81 -9.05 -2.29
N HIS A 405 -7.19 -9.98 -3.16
CA HIS A 405 -6.31 -10.61 -4.13
C HIS A 405 -5.65 -9.57 -5.05
N HIS A 406 -4.41 -9.82 -5.49
CA HIS A 406 -3.63 -8.86 -6.30
C HIS A 406 -4.33 -8.39 -7.58
N LEU A 407 -4.99 -9.29 -8.34
CA LEU A 407 -5.77 -8.89 -9.53
C LEU A 407 -7.03 -8.08 -9.17
N GLY A 408 -7.54 -8.23 -7.94
CA GLY A 408 -8.54 -7.33 -7.36
C GLY A 408 -7.96 -5.94 -7.14
N ARG A 409 -6.77 -5.83 -6.52
CA ARG A 409 -6.03 -4.57 -6.37
C ARG A 409 -5.78 -3.89 -7.73
N HIS A 410 -5.40 -4.67 -8.74
CA HIS A 410 -5.23 -4.17 -10.12
C HIS A 410 -6.52 -3.56 -10.68
N SER A 411 -7.66 -4.22 -10.46
CA SER A 411 -8.95 -3.76 -10.95
C SER A 411 -9.33 -2.41 -10.33
N VAL A 412 -9.23 -2.29 -9.00
CA VAL A 412 -9.64 -1.07 -8.28
C VAL A 412 -8.67 0.09 -8.51
N ALA A 413 -7.36 -0.19 -8.58
CA ALA A 413 -6.35 0.84 -8.84
C ALA A 413 -6.41 1.37 -10.28
N CYS A 414 -6.60 0.47 -11.26
CA CYS A 414 -6.81 0.89 -12.65
C CYS A 414 -8.10 1.70 -12.79
N PHE A 415 -9.18 1.30 -12.13
CA PHE A 415 -10.46 2.01 -12.19
C PHE A 415 -10.35 3.43 -11.61
N LEU A 416 -9.66 3.58 -10.46
CA LEU A 416 -9.45 4.88 -9.82
C LEU A 416 -8.55 5.81 -10.66
N THR A 417 -7.45 5.29 -11.18
CA THR A 417 -6.45 6.10 -11.88
C THR A 417 -6.77 6.18 -13.38
N ARG A 418 -5.87 5.67 -14.23
CA ARG A 418 -5.89 5.77 -15.71
C ARG A 418 -7.06 5.08 -16.42
N GLY A 419 -7.94 4.38 -15.72
CA GLY A 419 -8.97 3.53 -16.31
C GLY A 419 -10.38 4.12 -16.27
N GLY A 420 -10.68 5.08 -15.39
CA GLY A 420 -12.03 5.62 -15.24
C GLY A 420 -12.10 6.98 -14.57
N CYS A 421 -11.60 7.11 -13.34
CA CYS A 421 -11.76 8.36 -12.57
C CYS A 421 -10.67 9.40 -12.83
N TYR A 422 -9.49 9.00 -13.31
CA TYR A 422 -8.34 9.87 -13.53
C TYR A 422 -7.86 10.60 -12.26
N ILE A 423 -8.00 9.95 -11.11
CA ILE A 423 -7.60 10.46 -9.79
C ILE A 423 -6.17 10.04 -9.48
N ASP A 424 -5.46 10.87 -8.74
CA ASP A 424 -4.07 10.63 -8.34
C ASP A 424 -3.92 9.29 -7.63
N TRP A 425 -2.86 8.57 -7.98
CA TRP A 425 -2.52 7.29 -7.39
C TRP A 425 -2.19 7.43 -5.90
N GLU A 426 -1.73 8.60 -5.46
CA GLU A 426 -1.42 8.89 -4.06
C GLU A 426 -2.69 8.82 -3.19
N ARG A 427 -3.85 9.27 -3.70
CA ARG A 427 -5.16 9.14 -3.01
C ARG A 427 -5.56 7.67 -2.82
N GLY A 428 -5.29 6.86 -3.84
CA GLY A 428 -5.49 5.41 -3.76
C GLY A 428 -4.55 4.76 -2.76
N CYS A 429 -3.30 5.20 -2.72
CA CYS A 429 -2.27 4.77 -1.78
C CYS A 429 -2.72 4.98 -0.34
N GLU A 430 -3.27 6.15 -0.02
CA GLU A 430 -3.80 6.49 1.31
C GLU A 430 -4.96 5.60 1.76
N VAL A 431 -5.90 5.27 0.86
CA VAL A 431 -7.01 4.36 1.20
C VAL A 431 -6.49 2.94 1.44
N PHE A 432 -5.51 2.47 0.67
CA PHE A 432 -4.88 1.17 0.93
C PHE A 432 -3.99 1.18 2.18
N GLU A 433 -3.31 2.29 2.47
CA GLU A 433 -2.65 2.50 3.74
C GLU A 433 -3.65 2.40 4.88
N GLU A 434 -4.85 2.96 4.75
CA GLU A 434 -5.86 2.86 5.80
C GLU A 434 -6.32 1.40 6.01
N TRP A 435 -6.63 0.66 4.95
CA TRP A 435 -7.38 -0.61 5.07
C TRP A 435 -6.56 -1.89 4.99
N LEU A 436 -5.39 -1.89 4.34
CA LEU A 436 -4.64 -3.13 4.15
C LEU A 436 -4.01 -3.63 5.44
N LEU A 437 -4.21 -4.91 5.76
CA LEU A 437 -3.44 -5.63 6.77
C LEU A 437 -1.95 -5.72 6.41
N ASP A 438 -1.66 -5.79 5.10
CA ASP A 438 -0.33 -5.97 4.55
C ASP A 438 0.26 -4.68 3.97
N HIS A 439 -0.11 -3.53 4.54
CA HIS A 439 0.41 -2.24 4.11
C HIS A 439 1.92 -2.13 4.39
N GLU A 440 2.75 -2.35 3.38
CA GLU A 440 4.16 -1.94 3.41
C GLU A 440 4.34 -0.70 2.54
N PRO A 441 4.92 0.41 3.04
CA PRO A 441 5.09 1.65 2.28
C PRO A 441 5.71 1.42 0.89
N ALA A 442 6.83 0.68 0.84
CA ALA A 442 7.48 0.31 -0.41
C ALA A 442 6.55 -0.47 -1.38
N CYS A 443 5.90 -1.53 -0.89
CA CYS A 443 5.04 -2.35 -1.75
C CYS A 443 3.78 -1.58 -2.20
N ASN A 444 3.18 -0.78 -1.32
CA ASN A 444 1.97 -0.02 -1.61
C ASN A 444 2.26 1.03 -2.69
N ALA A 445 3.22 1.94 -2.45
CA ALA A 445 3.58 2.98 -3.40
C ALA A 445 4.07 2.41 -4.73
N GLY A 446 4.94 1.39 -4.70
CA GLY A 446 5.46 0.75 -5.89
C GLY A 446 4.38 0.12 -6.77
N ASN A 447 3.39 -0.57 -6.17
CA ASN A 447 2.27 -1.14 -6.93
C ASN A 447 1.30 -0.07 -7.45
N TRP A 448 1.06 1.01 -6.71
CA TRP A 448 0.24 2.12 -7.21
C TRP A 448 0.90 2.81 -8.41
N GLN A 449 2.20 3.09 -8.34
CA GLN A 449 2.96 3.64 -9.46
C GLN A 449 2.94 2.72 -10.69
N TRP A 450 3.04 1.39 -10.46
CA TRP A 450 2.90 0.40 -11.54
C TRP A 450 1.52 0.47 -12.20
N LEU A 451 0.46 0.48 -11.39
CA LEU A 451 -0.91 0.35 -11.89
C LEU A 451 -1.45 1.64 -12.52
N SER A 452 -0.99 2.80 -12.04
CA SER A 452 -1.23 4.11 -12.65
C SER A 452 -0.37 4.37 -13.89
N CYS A 453 0.65 3.54 -14.12
CA CYS A 453 1.66 3.70 -15.16
C CYS A 453 2.48 4.98 -15.01
N THR A 454 2.80 5.38 -13.78
CA THR A 454 3.76 6.45 -13.50
C THR A 454 5.19 5.92 -13.37
N ALA A 455 5.39 4.68 -12.92
CA ALA A 455 6.69 4.01 -12.88
C ALA A 455 6.56 2.49 -13.07
N PHE A 456 7.68 1.78 -13.31
CA PHE A 456 7.81 0.32 -13.53
C PHE A 456 7.10 -0.25 -14.77
N PHE A 457 5.94 0.27 -15.15
CA PHE A 457 5.11 -0.20 -16.25
C PHE A 457 4.54 0.97 -17.04
N SER A 458 4.53 0.86 -18.37
CA SER A 458 4.20 1.98 -19.27
C SER A 458 3.10 1.71 -20.27
N GLN A 459 2.52 0.50 -20.30
CA GLN A 459 1.45 0.17 -21.27
C GLN A 459 0.07 0.60 -20.74
N TYR A 460 -0.12 1.91 -20.63
CA TYR A 460 -1.33 2.55 -20.08
C TYR A 460 -2.64 2.21 -20.83
N PHE A 461 -2.55 1.74 -22.08
CA PHE A 461 -3.70 1.30 -22.87
C PHE A 461 -4.32 -0.03 -22.39
N ARG A 462 -3.64 -0.78 -21.51
CA ARG A 462 -4.16 -2.03 -20.96
C ARG A 462 -5.04 -1.79 -19.73
N CYS A 463 -6.29 -1.38 -19.94
CA CYS A 463 -7.24 -1.12 -18.85
C CYS A 463 -8.04 -2.37 -18.45
N TYR A 464 -8.35 -2.51 -17.16
CA TYR A 464 -9.22 -3.56 -16.63
C TYR A 464 -10.68 -3.10 -16.73
N SER A 465 -11.54 -3.93 -17.34
CA SER A 465 -12.98 -3.63 -17.36
C SER A 465 -13.61 -3.95 -16.00
N PRO A 466 -14.37 -3.03 -15.38
CA PRO A 466 -15.09 -3.28 -14.14
C PRO A 466 -16.28 -4.25 -14.32
N VAL A 467 -16.56 -4.67 -15.55
CA VAL A 467 -17.64 -5.61 -15.89
C VAL A 467 -17.08 -6.95 -16.34
N SER A 468 -16.31 -6.96 -17.44
CA SER A 468 -15.92 -8.21 -18.09
C SER A 468 -14.81 -8.96 -17.33
N PHE A 469 -14.00 -8.27 -16.53
CA PHE A 469 -12.90 -8.89 -15.79
C PHE A 469 -13.40 -9.85 -14.72
N GLY A 470 -14.24 -9.39 -13.79
CA GLY A 470 -14.83 -10.25 -12.76
C GLY A 470 -15.62 -11.42 -13.37
N LYS A 471 -16.46 -11.13 -14.38
CA LYS A 471 -17.28 -12.12 -15.09
C LYS A 471 -16.48 -13.25 -15.76
N LYS A 472 -15.23 -12.99 -16.17
CA LYS A 472 -14.33 -14.00 -16.74
C LYS A 472 -13.97 -15.08 -15.72
N TRP A 473 -13.84 -14.70 -14.45
CA TRP A 473 -13.45 -15.57 -13.35
C TRP A 473 -14.64 -16.19 -12.61
N ASP A 474 -15.73 -15.43 -12.49
CA ASP A 474 -16.94 -15.82 -11.77
C ASP A 474 -18.18 -15.46 -12.59
N LYS A 475 -18.68 -16.43 -13.36
CA LYS A 475 -19.85 -16.20 -14.23
C LYS A 475 -21.15 -15.98 -13.46
N HIS A 476 -21.26 -16.58 -12.28
CA HIS A 476 -22.47 -16.53 -11.44
C HIS A 476 -22.50 -15.31 -10.51
N GLY A 477 -21.36 -14.62 -10.38
CA GLY A 477 -21.18 -13.45 -9.53
C GLY A 477 -21.26 -13.79 -8.05
N ASN A 478 -20.86 -14.99 -7.64
CA ASN A 478 -20.83 -15.42 -6.24
C ASN A 478 -20.03 -14.46 -5.35
N PHE A 479 -18.89 -13.97 -5.85
CA PHE A 479 -18.09 -12.96 -5.16
C PHE A 479 -18.87 -11.66 -4.96
N VAL A 480 -19.56 -11.18 -6.01
CA VAL A 480 -20.40 -9.97 -5.92
C VAL A 480 -21.55 -10.19 -4.93
N ARG A 481 -22.23 -11.34 -4.98
CA ARG A 481 -23.34 -11.65 -4.05
C ARG A 481 -22.91 -11.70 -2.59
N ARG A 482 -21.66 -12.11 -2.32
CA ARG A 482 -21.08 -12.14 -0.97
C ARG A 482 -20.86 -10.73 -0.41
N TRP A 483 -20.28 -9.84 -1.21
CA TRP A 483 -19.81 -8.54 -0.75
C TRP A 483 -20.75 -7.37 -1.07
N VAL A 484 -21.70 -7.57 -1.98
CA VAL A 484 -22.78 -6.64 -2.34
C VAL A 484 -24.12 -7.36 -2.10
N PRO A 485 -24.49 -7.59 -0.83
CA PRO A 485 -25.65 -8.42 -0.47
C PRO A 485 -26.99 -7.87 -0.99
N GLU A 486 -27.05 -6.59 -1.35
CA GLU A 486 -28.19 -5.96 -2.00
C GLU A 486 -28.46 -6.57 -3.38
N LEU A 487 -27.44 -7.15 -4.03
CA LEU A 487 -27.53 -7.82 -5.33
C LEU A 487 -27.58 -9.34 -5.22
N LYS A 488 -27.71 -9.91 -4.01
CA LYS A 488 -27.65 -11.37 -3.79
C LYS A 488 -28.67 -12.17 -4.60
N ASP A 489 -29.84 -11.58 -4.88
CA ASP A 489 -30.95 -12.20 -5.61
C ASP A 489 -31.04 -11.69 -7.07
N MET A 490 -30.08 -10.88 -7.53
CA MET A 490 -30.02 -10.38 -8.90
C MET A 490 -29.75 -11.53 -9.88
N ASP A 491 -30.43 -11.55 -11.01
CA ASP A 491 -30.17 -12.56 -12.05
C ASP A 491 -28.71 -12.50 -12.52
N GLU A 492 -28.06 -13.65 -12.69
CA GLU A 492 -26.65 -13.74 -13.12
C GLU A 492 -26.40 -13.02 -14.46
N LYS A 493 -27.42 -12.88 -15.30
CA LYS A 493 -27.35 -12.09 -16.53
C LYS A 493 -27.00 -10.62 -16.27
N TYR A 494 -27.48 -10.07 -15.16
CA TYR A 494 -27.33 -8.65 -14.81
C TYR A 494 -26.43 -8.39 -13.61
N ILE A 495 -25.89 -9.42 -12.94
CA ILE A 495 -25.12 -9.26 -11.69
C ILE A 495 -23.90 -8.31 -11.81
N TYR A 496 -23.29 -8.22 -12.99
CA TYR A 496 -22.17 -7.30 -13.27
C TYR A 496 -22.61 -5.96 -13.90
N GLU A 497 -23.87 -5.87 -14.34
CA GLU A 497 -24.44 -4.69 -15.00
C GLU A 497 -25.90 -4.46 -14.56
N PRO A 498 -26.17 -4.30 -13.25
CA PRO A 498 -27.52 -4.31 -12.72
C PRO A 498 -28.37 -3.14 -13.23
N TRP A 499 -27.74 -2.04 -13.66
CA TRP A 499 -28.40 -0.91 -14.31
C TRP A 499 -29.04 -1.28 -15.66
N LYS A 500 -28.66 -2.40 -16.29
CA LYS A 500 -29.30 -2.94 -17.49
C LYS A 500 -30.48 -3.87 -17.19
N ALA A 501 -30.72 -4.22 -15.93
CA ALA A 501 -31.85 -5.06 -15.54
C ALA A 501 -33.17 -4.30 -15.70
N PRO A 502 -34.17 -4.86 -16.40
CA PRO A 502 -35.53 -4.32 -16.42
C PRO A 502 -36.11 -4.15 -15.02
N LEU A 503 -37.06 -3.23 -14.86
CA LEU A 503 -37.68 -2.96 -13.56
C LEU A 503 -38.37 -4.19 -12.93
N LEU A 504 -38.86 -5.12 -13.75
CA LEU A 504 -39.43 -6.38 -13.28
C LEU A 504 -38.37 -7.31 -12.65
N ASP A 505 -37.19 -7.40 -13.26
CA ASP A 505 -36.06 -8.19 -12.73
C ASP A 505 -35.50 -7.56 -11.45
N GLN A 506 -35.37 -6.22 -11.43
CA GLN A 506 -35.03 -5.46 -10.23
C GLN A 506 -36.02 -5.73 -9.08
N LYS A 507 -37.34 -5.68 -9.36
CA LYS A 507 -38.38 -5.97 -8.38
C LYS A 507 -38.32 -7.42 -7.89
N ARG A 508 -38.07 -8.39 -8.77
CA ARG A 508 -37.91 -9.81 -8.40
C ARG A 508 -36.71 -10.02 -7.48
N ALA A 509 -35.59 -9.35 -7.77
CA ALA A 509 -34.38 -9.34 -6.96
C ALA A 509 -34.48 -8.47 -5.69
N LYS A 510 -35.63 -7.83 -5.45
CA LYS A 510 -35.88 -6.93 -4.30
C LYS A 510 -34.84 -5.81 -4.17
N VAL A 511 -34.34 -5.31 -5.30
CA VAL A 511 -33.35 -4.23 -5.34
C VAL A 511 -33.71 -3.20 -6.39
N ARG A 512 -33.61 -1.91 -6.06
CA ARG A 512 -33.81 -0.80 -6.99
C ARG A 512 -32.48 -0.13 -7.31
N ILE A 513 -32.16 -0.02 -8.59
CA ILE A 513 -30.95 0.68 -9.04
C ILE A 513 -31.24 2.19 -9.15
N LYS A 514 -30.74 2.98 -8.20
CA LYS A 514 -30.99 4.43 -8.12
C LYS A 514 -29.92 5.14 -7.27
N GLY A 515 -29.83 6.47 -7.41
CA GLY A 515 -28.96 7.30 -6.57
C GLY A 515 -27.46 7.07 -6.79
N ASP A 516 -26.67 7.74 -5.96
CA ASP A 516 -25.21 7.68 -5.94
C ASP A 516 -24.64 6.75 -4.86
N GLY A 517 -25.47 6.32 -3.91
CA GLY A 517 -25.08 5.47 -2.78
C GLY A 517 -24.33 6.20 -1.66
N LEU A 518 -24.15 7.53 -1.76
CA LEU A 518 -23.61 8.37 -0.69
C LEU A 518 -24.73 9.01 0.13
N THR A 519 -25.73 9.58 -0.54
CA THR A 519 -26.84 10.31 0.11
C THR A 519 -28.14 9.51 0.12
N ASP A 520 -28.34 8.67 -0.89
CA ASP A 520 -29.57 7.89 -1.11
C ASP A 520 -29.48 6.45 -0.60
N VAL A 521 -28.99 6.23 0.63
CA VAL A 521 -28.84 4.88 1.20
C VAL A 521 -30.17 4.40 1.77
N GLY A 522 -30.78 3.39 1.14
CA GLY A 522 -32.01 2.76 1.64
C GLY A 522 -31.97 1.24 1.49
N GLU A 523 -32.72 0.54 2.35
CA GLU A 523 -32.89 -0.91 2.24
C GLU A 523 -33.43 -1.29 0.85
N GLY A 524 -32.81 -2.30 0.23
CA GLY A 524 -33.18 -2.74 -1.12
C GLY A 524 -32.81 -1.76 -2.23
N THR A 525 -31.73 -0.98 -2.07
CA THR A 525 -31.21 -0.09 -3.12
C THR A 525 -29.76 -0.39 -3.44
N TYR A 526 -29.36 -0.13 -4.70
CA TYR A 526 -27.96 -0.18 -5.14
C TYR A 526 -27.71 1.00 -6.09
N PRO A 527 -26.56 1.69 -6.00
CA PRO A 527 -26.29 2.89 -6.78
C PRO A 527 -26.28 2.66 -8.29
N LYS A 528 -26.61 3.71 -9.05
CA LYS A 528 -26.34 3.75 -10.50
C LYS A 528 -24.82 3.83 -10.74
N PRO A 529 -24.31 3.31 -11.87
CA PRO A 529 -22.91 3.52 -12.23
C PRO A 529 -22.59 5.02 -12.27
N MET A 530 -21.46 5.40 -11.70
CA MET A 530 -21.07 6.80 -11.55
C MET A 530 -20.70 7.51 -12.86
N PHE A 531 -20.53 6.74 -13.94
CA PHE A 531 -20.31 7.20 -15.31
C PHE A 531 -20.50 6.05 -16.31
N ASP A 532 -20.51 6.34 -17.62
CA ASP A 532 -20.25 5.33 -18.64
C ASP A 532 -18.75 5.00 -18.69
N PHE A 533 -18.41 3.73 -18.47
CA PHE A 533 -17.00 3.31 -18.39
C PHE A 533 -16.26 3.39 -19.73
N ASN A 534 -16.93 3.16 -20.86
CA ASN A 534 -16.23 3.19 -22.15
C ASN A 534 -15.89 4.62 -22.53
N GLU A 535 -16.83 5.56 -22.34
CA GLU A 535 -16.60 6.98 -22.56
C GLU A 535 -15.46 7.47 -21.66
N ARG A 536 -15.53 7.20 -20.35
CA ARG A 536 -14.48 7.62 -19.40
C ARG A 536 -13.11 7.01 -19.68
N ARG A 537 -13.06 5.73 -20.07
CA ARG A 537 -11.81 5.09 -20.44
C ARG A 537 -11.16 5.82 -21.62
N ASP A 538 -11.93 6.16 -22.65
CA ASP A 538 -11.37 6.81 -23.83
C ASP A 538 -10.82 8.21 -23.49
N VAL A 539 -11.50 8.95 -22.61
CA VAL A 539 -10.99 10.24 -22.09
C VAL A 539 -9.69 10.05 -21.28
N CYS A 540 -9.66 9.11 -20.33
CA CYS A 540 -8.44 8.82 -19.56
C CYS A 540 -7.27 8.42 -20.46
N LEU A 541 -7.51 7.61 -21.50
CA LEU A 541 -6.47 7.18 -22.43
C LEU A 541 -5.90 8.32 -23.27
N ASN A 542 -6.74 9.28 -23.67
CA ASN A 542 -6.28 10.48 -24.36
C ASN A 542 -5.43 11.36 -23.45
N ALA A 543 -5.86 11.59 -22.21
CA ALA A 543 -5.10 12.35 -21.23
C ALA A 543 -3.75 11.68 -20.89
N MET A 544 -3.74 10.35 -20.69
CA MET A 544 -2.51 9.57 -20.52
C MET A 544 -1.57 9.71 -21.72
N LYS A 545 -2.11 9.63 -22.95
CA LYS A 545 -1.32 9.80 -24.19
C LYS A 545 -0.70 11.19 -24.25
N THR A 546 -1.43 12.22 -23.84
CA THR A 546 -0.92 13.59 -23.74
C THR A 546 0.22 13.69 -22.72
N ALA A 547 0.02 13.19 -21.49
CA ALA A 547 1.05 13.22 -20.45
C ALA A 547 2.32 12.46 -20.85
N TYR A 548 2.17 11.31 -21.52
CA TYR A 548 3.29 10.54 -22.06
C TYR A 548 4.03 11.25 -23.20
N ARG A 549 3.33 12.06 -24.00
CA ARG A 549 3.93 12.89 -25.05
C ARG A 549 4.72 14.06 -24.47
N VAL A 550 4.19 14.73 -23.44
CA VAL A 550 4.86 15.84 -22.75
C VAL A 550 6.10 15.33 -22.01
N GLY A 551 5.98 14.21 -21.31
CA GLY A 551 7.14 13.42 -20.89
C GLY A 551 7.79 13.81 -19.55
N LEU A 552 7.17 14.70 -18.77
CA LEU A 552 7.69 15.18 -17.48
C LEU A 552 7.78 14.09 -16.40
N HIS A 553 8.72 14.26 -15.49
CA HIS A 553 8.88 13.51 -14.24
C HIS A 553 8.76 14.45 -13.05
N GLY A 554 8.51 13.86 -11.88
CA GLY A 554 8.23 14.60 -10.65
C GLY A 554 9.28 15.59 -10.18
N ASN A 555 10.52 15.45 -10.64
CA ASN A 555 11.64 16.34 -10.30
C ASN A 555 12.00 17.33 -11.40
N ASP A 556 11.28 17.36 -12.52
CA ASP A 556 11.56 18.28 -13.62
C ASP A 556 11.19 19.71 -13.21
N GLY A 557 12.00 20.70 -13.62
CA GLY A 557 11.82 22.12 -13.27
C GLY A 557 10.38 22.63 -13.42
N PRO A 558 9.70 22.39 -14.57
CA PRO A 558 8.32 22.80 -14.78
C PRO A 558 7.31 22.20 -13.78
N VAL A 559 7.59 21.00 -13.26
CA VAL A 559 6.75 20.38 -12.22
C VAL A 559 6.98 21.08 -10.88
N LEU A 560 8.22 21.42 -10.57
CA LEU A 560 8.61 22.04 -9.30
C LEU A 560 8.14 23.49 -9.16
N ASP A 561 8.15 24.25 -10.26
CA ASP A 561 7.75 25.67 -10.26
C ASP A 561 6.28 25.89 -10.72
N GLY A 562 5.57 24.82 -11.08
CA GLY A 562 4.17 24.88 -11.51
C GLY A 562 3.95 25.31 -12.97
N THR A 563 5.00 25.62 -13.73
CA THR A 563 4.91 26.04 -15.15
C THR A 563 4.59 24.88 -16.10
N TRP A 564 4.53 23.65 -15.60
CA TRP A 564 4.14 22.46 -16.37
C TRP A 564 2.82 22.66 -17.12
N ARG A 565 1.88 23.45 -16.58
CA ARG A 565 0.58 23.75 -17.21
C ARG A 565 0.73 24.30 -18.62
N GLU A 566 1.73 25.16 -18.85
CA GLU A 566 2.00 25.79 -20.16
C GLU A 566 2.42 24.77 -21.23
N GLN A 567 2.82 23.56 -20.83
CA GLN A 567 3.29 22.50 -21.73
C GLN A 567 2.18 21.53 -22.14
N PHE A 568 1.03 21.60 -21.49
CA PHE A 568 -0.14 20.80 -21.83
C PHE A 568 -1.10 21.63 -22.70
N PRO A 569 -1.73 21.02 -23.72
CA PRO A 569 -2.63 21.74 -24.61
C PRO A 569 -3.90 22.19 -23.88
N ASP A 570 -4.39 23.38 -24.19
CA ASP A 570 -5.71 23.85 -23.76
C ASP A 570 -6.83 23.05 -24.47
N GLY A 571 -7.85 22.59 -23.73
CA GLY A 571 -9.08 22.00 -24.29
C GLY A 571 -9.36 20.52 -23.94
N ASP A 572 -10.38 19.95 -24.62
CA ASP A 572 -11.04 18.64 -24.36
C ASP A 572 -10.11 17.39 -24.38
N ASP A 573 -8.84 17.55 -24.79
CA ASP A 573 -7.83 16.48 -24.81
C ASP A 573 -7.04 16.35 -23.49
N THR A 574 -7.39 17.17 -22.49
CA THR A 574 -6.84 17.13 -21.13
C THR A 574 -7.97 17.08 -20.11
N GLU A 575 -7.76 16.36 -19.00
CA GLU A 575 -8.68 16.34 -17.85
C GLU A 575 -8.38 17.50 -16.88
N MET A 576 -7.53 18.45 -17.26
CA MET A 576 -7.07 19.52 -16.36
C MET A 576 -8.16 20.59 -16.19
N GLN A 577 -8.38 21.07 -14.95
CA GLN A 577 -9.24 22.23 -14.67
C GLN A 577 -8.41 23.45 -14.22
N GLU A 578 -9.00 24.65 -14.40
CA GLU A 578 -8.28 25.94 -14.49
C GLU A 578 -7.67 26.43 -13.17
N ASP A 579 -8.21 26.08 -11.98
CA ASP A 579 -7.78 26.66 -10.70
C ASP A 579 -7.35 25.60 -9.67
N ILE A 580 -6.05 25.53 -9.36
CA ILE A 580 -5.52 24.85 -8.17
C ILE A 580 -4.68 25.88 -7.41
N GLU A 581 -4.98 26.08 -6.12
CA GLU A 581 -4.15 26.92 -5.26
C GLU A 581 -2.72 26.38 -5.21
N SER A 582 -1.71 27.23 -5.44
CA SER A 582 -0.32 26.79 -5.34
C SER A 582 0.02 26.37 -3.91
N ASP A 583 0.81 25.30 -3.73
CA ASP A 583 1.38 24.89 -2.43
C ASP A 583 2.22 26.00 -1.76
N HIS A 584 2.64 27.01 -2.53
CA HIS A 584 3.42 28.17 -2.08
C HIS A 584 2.60 29.44 -1.79
N GLY A 585 1.27 29.36 -1.81
CA GLY A 585 0.37 30.44 -1.40
C GLY A 585 0.60 31.79 -2.09
N GLU A 586 0.19 31.96 -3.35
CA GLU A 586 0.13 33.28 -4.00
C GLU A 586 -1.28 33.67 -4.45
N HIS A 587 -2.19 33.90 -3.49
CA HIS A 587 -3.38 34.76 -3.69
C HIS A 587 -3.73 35.58 -2.43
N ALA A 588 -2.73 36.01 -1.66
CA ALA A 588 -2.94 36.91 -0.52
C ALA A 588 -2.88 38.41 -0.87
N ASP A 589 -2.61 38.80 -2.13
CA ASP A 589 -2.48 40.21 -2.48
C ASP A 589 -2.92 40.53 -3.92
N ARG A 590 -4.23 40.47 -4.16
CA ARG A 590 -4.94 41.28 -5.18
C ARG A 590 -6.32 41.66 -4.66
N GLY A 591 -6.34 42.37 -3.53
CA GLY A 591 -7.41 43.30 -3.22
C GLY A 591 -7.20 44.58 -4.03
N ASP A 592 -8.28 45.08 -4.63
CA ASP A 592 -8.38 46.34 -5.38
C ASP A 592 -7.52 46.48 -6.64
N ASP A 593 -8.13 46.10 -7.77
CA ASP A 593 -8.29 47.10 -8.85
C ASP A 593 -9.67 46.93 -9.48
N GLU A 594 -10.58 47.76 -9.00
CA GLU A 594 -11.94 47.90 -9.49
C GLU A 594 -11.99 48.21 -11.00
N ALA A 595 -13.00 47.59 -11.62
CA ALA A 595 -13.90 48.22 -12.58
C ALA A 595 -13.28 49.14 -13.65
N HIS A 596 -13.08 48.62 -14.86
CA HIS A 596 -13.56 49.33 -16.06
C HIS A 596 -13.67 48.42 -17.30
N GLN A 597 -14.81 48.57 -17.98
CA GLN A 597 -15.12 48.14 -19.36
C GLN A 597 -15.71 46.73 -19.61
N LYS A 598 -16.86 46.46 -19.00
CA LYS A 598 -18.00 45.87 -19.74
C LYS A 598 -18.80 47.00 -20.41
N LYS A 599 -18.71 47.15 -21.74
CA LYS A 599 -19.82 47.52 -22.66
C LYS A 599 -19.30 47.91 -24.06
N ARG A 600 -20.05 47.44 -25.09
CA ARG A 600 -20.02 47.73 -26.54
C ARG A 600 -19.20 46.70 -27.35
N LYS A 601 -19.73 45.96 -28.33
CA LYS A 601 -20.92 46.10 -29.19
C LYS A 601 -21.41 44.72 -29.66
N LYS A 602 -22.73 44.58 -29.71
CA LYS A 602 -23.50 43.60 -30.51
C LYS A 602 -24.08 44.37 -31.72
N LYS A 603 -24.27 43.69 -32.87
CA LYS A 603 -24.82 44.10 -34.21
C LYS A 603 -23.73 44.18 -35.30
N GLN A 604 -23.91 43.68 -36.54
CA GLN A 604 -25.04 43.08 -37.25
C GLN A 604 -24.50 42.48 -38.58
N SER A 605 -24.98 41.29 -38.94
CA SER A 605 -25.42 40.78 -40.27
C SER A 605 -24.94 41.40 -41.60
N GLY A 606 -24.58 40.53 -42.57
CA GLY A 606 -25.14 40.57 -43.93
C GLY A 606 -24.23 40.30 -45.14
N ASN A 607 -24.68 39.37 -46.01
CA ASN A 607 -24.33 39.04 -47.43
C ASN A 607 -23.09 38.16 -47.70
N ALA A 608 -23.19 36.92 -48.21
CA ALA A 608 -23.60 36.43 -49.57
C ALA A 608 -22.58 36.85 -50.66
N THR A 609 -22.02 36.03 -51.58
CA THR A 609 -22.42 34.74 -52.19
C THR A 609 -21.27 34.16 -53.05
N GLN A 610 -21.30 32.84 -53.28
CA GLN A 610 -20.92 32.08 -54.50
C GLN A 610 -19.47 31.69 -54.89
N ARG A 611 -19.32 30.35 -54.93
CA ARG A 611 -18.86 29.44 -56.01
C ARG A 611 -17.36 29.34 -56.38
N GLY A 612 -16.86 28.11 -56.25
CA GLY A 612 -15.78 27.53 -57.05
C GLY A 612 -15.55 26.06 -56.69
N ALA A 613 -15.97 25.14 -57.55
CA ALA A 613 -15.80 23.70 -57.42
C ALA A 613 -14.69 23.20 -58.36
N SER A 614 -13.86 22.26 -57.91
CA SER A 614 -13.23 21.18 -58.72
C SER A 614 -12.52 20.21 -57.75
N ASN A 615 -13.03 18.99 -57.60
CA ASN A 615 -12.63 17.73 -58.25
C ASN A 615 -11.23 17.22 -57.87
N GLY A 616 -11.19 16.06 -57.21
CA GLY A 616 -9.99 15.31 -56.86
C GLY A 616 -10.34 13.90 -56.35
N THR A 617 -10.23 12.92 -57.22
CA THR A 617 -10.75 11.55 -57.23
C THR A 617 -10.09 10.54 -56.27
N SER A 618 -10.91 9.56 -55.87
CA SER A 618 -10.64 8.11 -55.74
C SER A 618 -9.92 7.55 -54.51
N GLY A 619 -10.44 6.42 -53.99
CA GLY A 619 -9.67 5.53 -53.12
C GLY A 619 -10.45 4.61 -52.17
N THR A 620 -11.56 3.98 -52.59
CA THR A 620 -12.25 2.96 -51.78
C THR A 620 -11.48 1.64 -51.80
N VAL A 621 -10.95 1.20 -50.65
CA VAL A 621 -10.54 -0.20 -50.44
C VAL A 621 -11.11 -0.71 -49.11
N LYS A 622 -11.94 -1.74 -49.21
CA LYS A 622 -12.51 -2.56 -48.14
C LYS A 622 -11.41 -3.14 -47.24
N LYS A 623 -11.63 -3.14 -45.92
CA LYS A 623 -11.14 -4.21 -45.03
C LYS A 623 -12.14 -4.46 -43.90
N GLN A 624 -13.01 -5.41 -44.14
CA GLN A 624 -13.73 -6.16 -43.13
C GLN A 624 -12.70 -7.10 -42.48
N LYS A 625 -12.41 -6.93 -41.18
CA LYS A 625 -11.72 -7.94 -40.37
C LYS A 625 -12.55 -8.20 -39.13
N THR A 626 -12.98 -9.45 -39.04
CA THR A 626 -13.85 -10.06 -38.05
C THR A 626 -13.19 -10.18 -36.67
N LEU A 627 -14.02 -10.06 -35.64
CA LEU A 627 -13.77 -10.00 -34.19
C LEU A 627 -13.11 -11.24 -33.53
N PHE A 628 -12.38 -12.09 -34.25
CA PHE A 628 -11.96 -13.41 -33.75
C PHE A 628 -10.50 -13.55 -33.29
N ASP A 629 -9.67 -12.51 -33.37
CA ASP A 629 -8.23 -12.59 -32.99
C ASP A 629 -7.88 -12.02 -31.60
N MET A 630 -8.83 -11.47 -30.84
CA MET A 630 -8.60 -11.04 -29.44
C MET A 630 -8.59 -12.18 -28.42
N GLN A 631 -8.83 -13.42 -28.83
CA GLN A 631 -9.07 -14.55 -27.92
C GLN A 631 -7.81 -15.37 -27.56
N LYS A 632 -6.66 -15.10 -28.21
CA LYS A 632 -5.38 -15.76 -27.90
C LYS A 632 -4.38 -14.87 -27.17
N SER A 633 -4.56 -13.55 -27.15
CA SER A 633 -3.60 -12.63 -26.50
C SER A 633 -3.59 -12.78 -24.98
N ASP A 634 -4.72 -13.17 -24.37
CA ASP A 634 -4.87 -13.31 -22.91
C ASP A 634 -4.09 -14.48 -22.28
N ARG A 635 -3.60 -15.45 -23.07
CA ARG A 635 -2.86 -16.62 -22.57
C ARG A 635 -1.34 -16.51 -22.75
N HIS A 636 -0.86 -15.54 -23.51
CA HIS A 636 0.56 -15.23 -23.65
C HIS A 636 1.01 -14.03 -22.78
N ILE A 637 0.10 -13.48 -21.95
CA ILE A 637 0.34 -12.29 -21.11
C ILE A 637 1.36 -12.55 -19.99
N SER A 638 1.58 -13.81 -19.60
CA SER A 638 2.47 -14.14 -18.48
C SER A 638 3.88 -14.51 -18.92
N SER A 639 4.05 -15.15 -20.09
CA SER A 639 5.35 -15.73 -20.49
C SER A 639 6.27 -14.85 -21.33
N ASN A 640 5.81 -13.73 -21.89
CA ASN A 640 6.63 -12.87 -22.77
C ASN A 640 6.64 -11.38 -22.35
N LEU A 641 6.29 -11.08 -21.10
CA LEU A 641 6.13 -9.70 -20.62
C LEU A 641 6.70 -9.52 -19.21
N LEU A 642 7.96 -9.92 -19.00
CA LEU A 642 8.82 -9.54 -17.87
C LEU A 642 10.29 -9.83 -18.18
#